data_AF-A0A077ZFJ4-F1
#
_entry.id   AF-A0A077ZFJ4-F1
#
_cell.length_a   1.000
_cell.length_b   1.000
_cell.length_c   1.000
_cell.angle_alpha   90.00
_cell.angle_beta   90.00
_cell.angle_gamma   90.00
#
_symmetry.space_group_name_H-M   'P 1'
#
loop_
_entity.id
_entity.type
_entity.pdbx_description
1 polymer ?
#
loop_
_entity_poly.entity_id
_entity_poly.type
_entity_poly.pdbx_seq_one_letter_code
_entity_poly.pdbx_strand_id
1 'polypeptide(L)'
;MARFPAERTCRNSMKSDTSYYPLCALKSYLQTCFACGMTTRAYQTFLRYIHPKTLRNRSARANFNDPELFNIVLRGLASCGEVQPKKVQHVLEVMQMKNVKPNHDTIASLLLLGFTNQAMDIADKRQLPLSEVMSQTQYSDKERNIILRRIREAKPEFEGVKSHQNCFTNPQYLCELLDGLRVPVSREWNTHDGLFDKQKLASAFARQMKIELDGFVKVKSVALQPHTSKGFKSRDNFKRKLYENFLSDVQRCWHRQLHRNVLMEKLKLSQAMRNVKHMNIEPFLNCISAKELSDILYEEVSKLCSLSEEYSDPMFFYYERLADRLMKKFHVHLRQRMNVFDKVRTIYAKYAEFFVDNEISVHYNHRQFWQLCACQLYPDHPSVVTGPVNWSYADKQEIGRQLFSLILDSTLIPSTLRLSGDQLVKGDLVPAFYTVFRDIGARAQEELRLHPTLIKLMRTVSPTHINFEPTAVPMVCPPVPWHSTKTGYYLISEVPFIRLHYSALPVAEMEKAVISEEEVFPAIDCLNQLSGTPWVINNPVLDIMLSIFREKGDEALDIPPPPWTMPSFPKIPKQRLNTKEMAAYFKERYEIKKMKNENYSLWCSALYKLSVANHYRNDIIWFPHNLDFRGRVYPCPPHLHHMGDDVCRGLLLFAKGRVLGKRGFEWLKIHCVNLTGLKKRESLSARLQYANDILHEIVDSATRPLDGRRWWTKSEEPWQTLACCMEIANALNCQEGADRYVSHFPIHQDGSCNGLQHYAALGRDAAGAFHVNLCASDTPQDVYSGVASLIENKRAEDAKGFSKVARRLGGFVQRKVVKQTVMTTVYGVTRYGARHQISRQLKLLTDFPKELEFEASKYLMQKTFESLGQMFSSARAIQQWLTELASLISKDCRRAVQWKTPLNFPVVQPYYRSGGVAASVFGDYGATCKGSGLRKSIYGKLSSTKPDSRKQRNGFPPNFIHSLDSSHMMLTSLFCQHAGLTFASVHDCFWTHASTVDVMNRILREQFVALHSRPILEDLSKFLITTYIDHAFWTDKQAERRAYIQKQFSDLPKKGNFDITEVLRSTYFFN
;
A
#
# COMPACT_ATOMS: atom_id res chain seq x y z
N MET A 1 -0.43 23.81 -65.37
CA MET A 1 -1.81 23.45 -64.96
C MET A 1 -1.73 22.47 -63.79
N ALA A 2 -2.68 22.54 -62.86
CA ALA A 2 -2.77 21.78 -61.60
C ALA A 2 -1.79 22.20 -60.46
N ARG A 3 -2.19 23.24 -59.73
CA ARG A 3 -1.78 23.48 -58.33
C ARG A 3 -2.61 22.55 -57.44
N PHE A 4 -1.98 21.56 -56.81
CA PHE A 4 -2.52 20.93 -55.60
C PHE A 4 -1.70 21.45 -54.41
N PRO A 5 -2.26 22.28 -53.51
CA PRO A 5 -1.58 22.67 -52.30
C PRO A 5 -1.56 21.47 -51.37
N ALA A 6 -0.36 21.02 -51.02
CA ALA A 6 -0.14 20.03 -49.98
C ALA A 6 -0.84 20.50 -48.69
N GLU A 7 -1.99 19.90 -48.39
CA GLU A 7 -2.65 20.01 -47.11
C GLU A 7 -1.63 19.65 -46.03
N ARG A 8 -1.23 20.66 -45.25
CA ARG A 8 -0.56 20.45 -43.97
C ARG A 8 -1.59 19.81 -43.03
N THR A 9 -1.81 18.51 -43.22
CA THR A 9 -2.59 17.66 -42.31
C THR A 9 -2.09 17.89 -40.90
N CYS A 10 -3.00 18.33 -40.03
CA CYS A 10 -2.85 18.57 -38.60
C CYS A 10 -1.76 17.71 -37.95
N ARG A 11 -0.58 18.28 -37.71
CA ARG A 11 0.50 17.70 -36.87
C ARG A 11 0.16 17.67 -35.37
N ASN A 12 -1.11 17.47 -34.99
CA ASN A 12 -1.60 17.76 -33.63
C ASN A 12 -2.16 16.56 -32.84
N SER A 13 -1.90 15.30 -33.22
CA SER A 13 -2.08 14.18 -32.30
C SER A 13 -0.73 13.73 -31.72
N MET A 14 -0.63 13.64 -30.39
CA MET A 14 0.45 12.99 -29.63
C MET A 14 1.77 13.76 -29.38
N LYS A 15 1.77 15.09 -29.36
CA LYS A 15 2.77 15.78 -28.50
C LYS A 15 2.43 15.39 -27.05
N SER A 16 3.39 14.77 -26.36
CA SER A 16 3.33 14.51 -24.91
C SER A 16 2.63 15.67 -24.22
N ASP A 17 1.56 15.40 -23.48
CA ASP A 17 0.67 16.41 -22.92
C ASP A 17 1.41 17.30 -21.91
N THR A 18 2.15 18.30 -22.41
CA THR A 18 2.91 19.27 -21.62
C THR A 18 1.98 20.12 -20.74
N SER A 19 0.66 20.03 -20.94
CA SER A 19 -0.39 20.68 -20.16
C SER A 19 -0.69 19.99 -18.84
N TYR A 20 -0.39 18.70 -18.68
CA TYR A 20 -0.91 17.89 -17.56
C TYR A 20 -0.56 18.45 -16.18
N TYR A 21 0.73 18.57 -15.88
CA TYR A 21 1.17 19.12 -14.60
C TYR A 21 0.69 20.56 -14.37
N PRO A 22 0.72 21.46 -15.39
CA PRO A 22 0.15 22.80 -15.24
C PRO A 22 -1.34 22.78 -14.92
N LEU A 23 -2.08 21.86 -15.54
CA LEU A 23 -3.51 21.69 -15.33
C LEU A 23 -3.80 21.20 -13.91
N CYS A 24 -3.08 20.19 -13.43
CA CYS A 24 -3.21 19.68 -12.06
C CYS A 24 -2.95 20.77 -11.03
N ALA A 25 -1.83 21.49 -11.13
CA ALA A 25 -1.50 22.57 -10.21
C ALA A 25 -2.57 23.68 -10.22
N LEU A 26 -3.09 24.02 -11.40
CA LEU A 26 -4.15 25.01 -11.53
C LEU A 26 -5.48 24.55 -10.91
N LYS A 27 -5.88 23.28 -11.10
CA LYS A 27 -7.06 22.69 -10.47
C LYS A 27 -6.93 22.70 -8.94
N SER A 28 -5.82 22.17 -8.42
CA SER A 28 -5.53 22.12 -6.98
C SER A 28 -5.62 23.51 -6.35
N TYR A 29 -4.98 24.50 -6.99
CA TYR A 29 -4.98 25.87 -6.51
C TYR A 29 -6.36 26.51 -6.50
N LEU A 30 -7.12 26.38 -7.59
CA LEU A 30 -8.47 26.93 -7.70
C LEU A 30 -9.41 26.29 -6.67
N GLN A 31 -9.38 24.97 -6.53
CA GLN A 31 -10.18 24.24 -5.54
C GLN A 31 -9.86 24.72 -4.12
N THR A 32 -8.58 24.84 -3.77
CA THR A 32 -8.17 25.34 -2.44
C THR A 32 -8.60 26.79 -2.23
N CYS A 33 -8.45 27.67 -3.22
CA CYS A 33 -8.92 29.06 -3.11
C CYS A 33 -10.42 29.13 -2.80
N PHE A 34 -11.25 28.41 -3.56
CA PHE A 34 -12.70 28.42 -3.33
C PHE A 34 -13.09 27.82 -1.97
N ALA A 35 -12.45 26.71 -1.58
CA ALA A 35 -12.68 26.10 -0.27
C ALA A 35 -12.26 26.99 0.92
N CYS A 36 -11.31 27.89 0.70
CA CYS A 36 -10.89 28.92 1.65
C CYS A 36 -11.70 30.22 1.55
N GLY A 37 -12.73 30.31 0.69
CA GLY A 37 -13.52 31.53 0.49
C GLY A 37 -12.80 32.63 -0.32
N MET A 38 -11.67 32.34 -0.95
CA MET A 38 -10.87 33.29 -1.74
C MET A 38 -11.40 33.43 -3.18
N THR A 39 -12.70 33.65 -3.35
CA THR A 39 -13.39 33.63 -4.66
C THR A 39 -12.83 34.63 -5.66
N THR A 40 -12.63 35.88 -5.25
CA THR A 40 -12.11 36.94 -6.15
C THR A 40 -10.76 36.53 -6.73
N ARG A 41 -9.92 35.89 -5.90
CA ARG A 41 -8.60 35.42 -6.29
C ARG A 41 -8.66 34.21 -7.22
N ALA A 42 -9.51 33.22 -6.92
CA ALA A 42 -9.72 32.07 -7.78
C ALA A 42 -10.16 32.53 -9.18
N TYR A 43 -11.11 33.47 -9.25
CA TYR A 43 -11.58 34.04 -10.51
C TYR A 43 -10.49 34.82 -11.25
N GLN A 44 -9.70 35.66 -10.57
CA GLN A 44 -8.56 36.36 -11.21
C GLN A 44 -7.52 35.38 -11.77
N THR A 45 -7.29 34.27 -11.08
CA THR A 45 -6.40 33.20 -11.52
C THR A 45 -6.93 32.52 -12.78
N PHE A 46 -8.25 32.23 -12.81
CA PHE A 46 -8.92 31.73 -14.01
C PHE A 46 -8.70 32.67 -15.20
N LEU A 47 -8.93 33.98 -15.03
CA LEU A 47 -8.71 34.97 -16.09
C LEU A 47 -7.25 35.03 -16.55
N ARG A 48 -6.29 34.90 -15.64
CA ARG A 48 -4.88 35.02 -15.97
C ARG A 48 -4.35 33.85 -16.77
N TYR A 49 -4.69 32.62 -16.37
CA TYR A 49 -4.07 31.42 -16.92
C TYR A 49 -4.92 30.71 -17.98
N ILE A 50 -6.24 30.94 -18.02
CA ILE A 50 -7.17 30.20 -18.88
C ILE A 50 -7.74 31.09 -19.99
N HIS A 51 -7.93 32.39 -19.76
CA HIS A 51 -8.62 33.27 -20.71
C HIS A 51 -7.85 33.46 -22.04
N PRO A 52 -8.50 33.38 -23.22
CA PRO A 52 -7.85 33.49 -24.51
C PRO A 52 -7.06 34.80 -24.75
N LYS A 53 -7.57 35.95 -24.28
CA LYS A 53 -6.89 37.25 -24.45
C LYS A 53 -5.59 37.40 -23.62
N THR A 54 -5.36 36.56 -22.61
CA THR A 54 -4.13 36.58 -21.78
C THR A 54 -3.06 35.59 -22.26
N LEU A 55 -3.34 34.83 -23.33
CA LEU A 55 -2.47 33.77 -23.87
C LEU A 55 -1.14 34.27 -24.51
N ARG A 56 -0.74 35.53 -24.31
CA ARG A 56 0.59 36.03 -24.74
C ARG A 56 1.75 35.40 -23.95
N ASN A 57 1.50 34.77 -22.80
CA ASN A 57 2.52 34.11 -21.98
C ASN A 57 2.88 32.70 -22.48
N ARG A 58 4.18 32.34 -22.45
CA ARG A 58 4.69 31.01 -22.88
C ARG A 58 4.01 29.83 -22.14
N SER A 59 3.65 30.00 -20.87
CA SER A 59 2.93 29.00 -20.06
C SER A 59 1.47 28.82 -20.46
N ALA A 60 0.87 29.82 -21.10
CA ALA A 60 -0.50 29.82 -21.57
C ALA A 60 -0.70 29.06 -22.90
N ARG A 61 0.39 28.60 -23.55
CA ARG A 61 0.33 27.72 -24.74
C ARG A 61 -0.13 26.28 -24.42
N ALA A 62 -0.40 25.95 -23.15
CA ALA A 62 -0.95 24.67 -22.72
C ALA A 62 -2.45 24.57 -23.05
N ASN A 63 -2.89 23.41 -23.55
CA ASN A 63 -4.28 23.21 -23.97
C ASN A 63 -5.17 22.89 -22.76
N PHE A 64 -5.53 23.91 -21.97
CA PHE A 64 -6.42 23.76 -20.80
C PHE A 64 -7.89 23.63 -21.20
N ASN A 65 -8.24 22.54 -21.87
CA ASN A 65 -9.60 22.28 -22.37
C ASN A 65 -10.36 21.24 -21.53
N ASP A 66 -9.92 20.98 -20.31
CA ASP A 66 -10.55 20.01 -19.41
C ASP A 66 -11.82 20.61 -18.78
N PRO A 67 -13.02 20.02 -18.99
CA PRO A 67 -14.27 20.49 -18.39
C PRO A 67 -14.22 20.63 -16.86
N GLU A 68 -13.47 19.76 -16.16
CA GLU A 68 -13.37 19.77 -14.70
C GLU A 68 -12.81 21.10 -14.19
N LEU A 69 -11.86 21.70 -14.92
CA LEU A 69 -11.27 23.00 -14.58
C LEU A 69 -12.32 24.11 -14.53
N PHE A 70 -13.28 24.09 -15.47
CA PHE A 70 -14.36 25.06 -15.54
C PHE A 70 -15.43 24.78 -14.50
N ASN A 71 -15.74 23.51 -14.26
CA ASN A 71 -16.69 23.10 -13.23
C ASN A 71 -16.22 23.48 -11.83
N ILE A 72 -14.91 23.40 -11.53
CA ILE A 72 -14.32 23.91 -10.29
C ILE A 72 -14.65 25.39 -10.10
N VAL A 73 -14.55 26.18 -11.17
CA VAL A 73 -14.81 27.64 -11.13
C VAL A 73 -16.30 27.93 -10.98
N LEU A 74 -17.16 27.28 -11.76
CA LEU A 74 -18.61 27.45 -11.67
C LEU A 74 -19.13 27.05 -10.28
N ARG A 75 -18.71 25.89 -9.77
CA ARG A 75 -19.08 25.43 -8.43
C ARG A 75 -18.53 26.35 -7.35
N GLY A 76 -17.29 26.81 -7.48
CA GLY A 76 -16.70 27.77 -6.57
C GLY A 76 -17.42 29.12 -6.54
N LEU A 77 -17.95 29.58 -7.68
CA LEU A 77 -18.82 30.76 -7.73
C LEU A 77 -20.16 30.49 -7.02
N ALA A 78 -20.68 29.26 -7.08
CA ALA A 78 -21.93 28.89 -6.41
C ALA A 78 -21.82 28.92 -4.89
N SER A 79 -20.63 28.67 -4.32
CA SER A 79 -20.40 28.68 -2.87
C SER A 79 -20.26 30.08 -2.26
N CYS A 80 -20.38 31.16 -3.04
CA CYS A 80 -20.06 32.53 -2.61
C CYS A 80 -21.17 33.25 -1.82
N GLY A 81 -22.33 32.62 -1.62
CA GLY A 81 -23.51 33.26 -1.02
C GLY A 81 -24.22 34.23 -1.97
N GLU A 82 -23.48 35.05 -2.72
CA GLU A 82 -23.99 35.96 -3.76
C GLU A 82 -23.69 35.44 -5.17
N VAL A 83 -24.74 35.32 -5.99
CA VAL A 83 -24.61 34.96 -7.41
C VAL A 83 -23.98 36.14 -8.16
N GLN A 84 -22.99 35.86 -9.01
CA GLN A 84 -22.30 36.87 -9.82
C GLN A 84 -22.51 36.59 -11.32
N PRO A 85 -23.66 36.99 -11.91
CA PRO A 85 -24.07 36.52 -13.23
C PRO A 85 -23.07 36.78 -14.34
N LYS A 86 -22.43 37.96 -14.33
CA LYS A 86 -21.40 38.33 -15.30
C LYS A 86 -20.21 37.38 -15.31
N LYS A 87 -19.81 36.86 -14.14
CA LYS A 87 -18.70 35.90 -14.04
C LYS A 87 -19.10 34.52 -14.56
N VAL A 88 -20.32 34.09 -14.28
CA VAL A 88 -20.86 32.81 -14.77
C VAL A 88 -20.91 32.81 -16.29
N GLN A 89 -21.50 33.84 -16.88
CA GLN A 89 -21.58 33.99 -18.34
C GLN A 89 -20.18 34.01 -18.98
N HIS A 90 -19.24 34.73 -18.36
CA HIS A 90 -17.86 34.78 -18.85
C HIS A 90 -17.15 33.42 -18.79
N VAL A 91 -17.40 32.59 -17.78
CA VAL A 91 -16.84 31.23 -17.72
C VAL A 91 -17.38 30.38 -18.87
N LEU A 92 -18.68 30.45 -19.15
CA LEU A 92 -19.32 29.74 -20.27
C LEU A 92 -18.80 30.22 -21.63
N GLU A 93 -18.60 31.52 -21.81
CA GLU A 93 -17.98 32.09 -23.02
C GLU A 93 -16.58 31.53 -23.25
N VAL A 94 -15.75 31.46 -22.19
CA VAL A 94 -14.40 30.88 -22.29
C VAL A 94 -14.45 29.39 -22.59
N MET A 95 -15.41 28.64 -22.02
CA MET A 95 -15.63 27.23 -22.37
C MET A 95 -15.90 27.08 -23.87
N GLN A 96 -16.80 27.90 -24.41
CA GLN A 96 -17.12 27.89 -25.84
C GLN A 96 -15.92 28.26 -26.71
N MET A 97 -15.18 29.33 -26.36
CA MET A 97 -13.97 29.76 -27.09
C MET A 97 -12.89 28.67 -27.11
N LYS A 98 -12.78 27.87 -26.06
CA LYS A 98 -11.83 26.75 -25.96
C LYS A 98 -12.40 25.41 -26.45
N ASN A 99 -13.63 25.39 -26.97
CA ASN A 99 -14.34 24.18 -27.39
C ASN A 99 -14.43 23.11 -26.29
N VAL A 100 -14.62 23.54 -25.04
CA VAL A 100 -14.78 22.68 -23.86
C VAL A 100 -16.24 22.27 -23.77
N LYS A 101 -16.51 20.98 -23.80
CA LYS A 101 -17.89 20.48 -23.84
C LYS A 101 -18.49 20.40 -22.41
N PRO A 102 -19.59 21.10 -22.08
CA PRO A 102 -20.25 21.09 -20.76
C PRO A 102 -20.81 19.73 -20.34
N ASN A 103 -20.51 19.21 -19.15
CA ASN A 103 -21.00 17.89 -18.70
C ASN A 103 -22.08 18.02 -17.61
N HIS A 104 -22.46 16.90 -16.99
CA HIS A 104 -23.43 16.86 -15.89
C HIS A 104 -23.06 17.80 -14.72
N ASP A 105 -21.77 17.90 -14.37
CA ASP A 105 -21.31 18.82 -13.33
C ASP A 105 -21.51 20.29 -13.74
N THR A 106 -21.38 20.61 -15.03
CA THR A 106 -21.66 21.96 -15.54
C THR A 106 -23.14 22.28 -15.35
N ILE A 107 -24.03 21.35 -15.72
CA ILE A 107 -25.48 21.49 -15.54
C ILE A 107 -25.82 21.74 -14.07
N ALA A 108 -25.33 20.89 -13.17
CA ALA A 108 -25.58 21.05 -11.74
C ALA A 108 -24.99 22.34 -11.16
N SER A 109 -23.78 22.74 -11.58
CA SER A 109 -23.19 24.01 -11.13
C SER A 109 -24.02 25.21 -11.57
N LEU A 110 -24.58 25.20 -12.79
CA LEU A 110 -25.48 26.24 -13.29
C LEU A 110 -26.81 26.25 -12.53
N LEU A 111 -27.36 25.08 -12.19
CA LEU A 111 -28.56 24.97 -11.35
C LEU A 111 -28.32 25.53 -9.95
N LEU A 112 -27.17 25.28 -9.34
CA LEU A 112 -26.80 25.91 -8.06
C LEU A 112 -26.74 27.44 -8.18
N LEU A 113 -26.23 27.94 -9.30
CA LEU A 113 -25.99 29.36 -9.53
C LEU A 113 -27.24 30.17 -9.88
N GLY A 114 -28.35 29.59 -10.34
CA GLY A 114 -29.43 30.41 -10.90
C GLY A 114 -29.94 30.03 -12.27
N PHE A 115 -29.08 29.39 -13.06
CA PHE A 115 -29.13 29.42 -14.51
C PHE A 115 -29.89 28.23 -15.07
N THR A 116 -31.11 28.02 -14.58
CA THR A 116 -31.95 26.84 -14.91
C THR A 116 -32.16 26.69 -16.40
N ASN A 117 -32.52 27.75 -17.12
CA ASN A 117 -32.76 27.69 -18.57
C ASN A 117 -31.50 27.28 -19.36
N GLN A 118 -30.33 27.80 -18.98
CA GLN A 118 -29.06 27.43 -19.62
C GLN A 118 -28.66 25.98 -19.28
N ALA A 119 -28.90 25.55 -18.05
CA ALA A 119 -28.69 24.17 -17.63
C ALA A 119 -29.56 23.19 -18.44
N MET A 120 -30.84 23.49 -18.63
CA MET A 120 -31.76 22.67 -19.43
C MET A 120 -31.37 22.68 -20.91
N ASP A 121 -31.06 23.84 -21.49
CA ASP A 121 -30.59 23.96 -22.87
C ASP A 121 -29.32 23.13 -23.13
N ILE A 122 -28.36 23.15 -22.19
CA ILE A 122 -27.17 22.31 -22.26
C ILE A 122 -27.54 20.82 -22.17
N ALA A 123 -28.42 20.45 -21.25
CA ALA A 123 -28.87 19.06 -21.08
C ALA A 123 -29.51 18.53 -22.37
N ASP A 124 -30.44 19.27 -22.96
CA ASP A 124 -31.18 18.86 -24.15
C ASP A 124 -30.26 18.85 -25.39
N LYS A 125 -29.48 19.92 -25.64
CA LYS A 125 -28.55 20.00 -26.79
C LYS A 125 -27.47 18.92 -26.78
N ARG A 126 -27.04 18.50 -25.58
CA ARG A 126 -26.01 17.48 -25.42
C ARG A 126 -26.56 16.09 -25.13
N GLN A 127 -27.89 15.94 -25.05
CA GLN A 127 -28.56 14.69 -24.69
C GLN A 127 -28.02 14.10 -23.36
N LEU A 128 -27.80 14.96 -22.37
CA LEU A 128 -27.32 14.57 -21.05
C LEU A 128 -28.53 14.30 -20.13
N PRO A 129 -28.74 13.05 -19.66
CA PRO A 129 -29.90 12.73 -18.85
C PRO A 129 -29.88 13.47 -17.50
N LEU A 130 -30.95 14.18 -17.18
CA LEU A 130 -31.08 14.92 -15.91
C LEU A 130 -31.03 14.00 -14.68
N SER A 131 -31.38 12.72 -14.83
CA SER A 131 -31.22 11.70 -13.79
C SER A 131 -29.75 11.51 -13.38
N GLU A 132 -28.81 11.64 -14.32
CA GLU A 132 -27.38 11.45 -14.04
C GLU A 132 -26.71 12.68 -13.42
N VAL A 133 -27.33 13.87 -13.49
CA VAL A 133 -26.82 15.12 -12.91
C VAL A 133 -26.48 14.96 -11.42
N MET A 134 -27.23 14.11 -10.72
CA MET A 134 -27.04 13.81 -9.31
C MET A 134 -26.15 12.60 -9.03
N SER A 135 -25.83 11.81 -10.05
CA SER A 135 -25.03 10.58 -9.94
C SER A 135 -23.53 10.83 -10.15
N GLN A 136 -23.18 11.85 -10.94
CA GLN A 136 -21.80 12.07 -11.38
C GLN A 136 -20.97 12.93 -10.41
N THR A 137 -21.63 13.71 -9.55
CA THR A 137 -20.98 14.70 -8.67
C THR A 137 -21.55 14.74 -7.26
N GLN A 138 -20.66 15.06 -6.31
CA GLN A 138 -20.97 15.05 -4.88
C GLN A 138 -21.37 16.45 -4.42
N TYR A 139 -22.61 16.61 -4.01
CA TYR A 139 -23.22 17.86 -3.53
C TYR A 139 -23.55 17.73 -2.04
N SER A 140 -23.40 18.81 -1.28
CA SER A 140 -24.01 18.88 0.04
C SER A 140 -25.53 18.74 -0.04
N ASP A 141 -26.19 18.36 1.06
CA ASP A 141 -27.66 18.22 1.11
C ASP A 141 -28.36 19.51 0.68
N LYS A 142 -27.79 20.67 1.07
CA LYS A 142 -28.28 22.00 0.67
C LYS A 142 -28.15 22.23 -0.84
N GLU A 143 -26.98 21.95 -1.41
CA GLU A 143 -26.73 22.08 -2.85
C GLU A 143 -27.68 21.17 -3.65
N ARG A 144 -27.84 19.92 -3.24
CA ARG A 144 -28.75 18.95 -3.87
C ARG A 144 -30.19 19.41 -3.85
N ASN A 145 -30.70 19.86 -2.71
CA ASN A 145 -32.06 20.36 -2.59
C ASN A 145 -32.31 21.55 -3.53
N ILE A 146 -31.33 22.41 -3.72
CA ILE A 146 -31.40 23.51 -4.70
C ILE A 146 -31.47 22.91 -6.11
N ILE A 147 -30.55 22.02 -6.49
CA ILE A 147 -30.52 21.40 -7.83
C ILE A 147 -31.85 20.70 -8.15
N LEU A 148 -32.33 19.81 -7.28
CA LEU A 148 -33.57 19.07 -7.47
C LEU A 148 -34.79 19.98 -7.59
N ARG A 149 -34.87 21.01 -6.74
CA ARG A 149 -35.94 22.00 -6.81
C ARG A 149 -35.94 22.69 -8.17
N ARG A 150 -34.78 23.13 -8.66
CA ARG A 150 -34.67 23.80 -9.96
C ARG A 150 -34.95 22.88 -11.14
N ILE A 151 -34.60 21.61 -11.05
CA ILE A 151 -34.98 20.63 -12.09
C ILE A 151 -36.50 20.48 -12.11
N ARG A 152 -37.14 20.31 -10.95
CA ARG A 152 -38.61 20.17 -10.83
C ARG A 152 -39.36 21.44 -11.24
N GLU A 153 -38.79 22.62 -11.00
CA GLU A 153 -39.33 23.90 -11.49
C GLU A 153 -39.37 23.96 -13.03
N ALA A 154 -38.39 23.37 -13.72
CA ALA A 154 -38.32 23.38 -15.18
C ALA A 154 -38.96 22.14 -15.85
N LYS A 155 -38.98 21.00 -15.17
CA LYS A 155 -39.59 19.73 -15.60
C LYS A 155 -40.39 19.13 -14.42
N PRO A 156 -41.65 19.53 -14.21
CA PRO A 156 -42.47 19.11 -13.07
C PRO A 156 -42.63 17.59 -12.92
N GLU A 157 -42.65 16.87 -14.04
CA GLU A 157 -42.70 15.40 -14.12
C GLU A 157 -41.41 14.69 -13.66
N PHE A 158 -40.35 15.43 -13.31
CA PHE A 158 -39.09 14.84 -12.87
C PHE A 158 -39.19 14.29 -11.43
N GLU A 159 -39.44 12.99 -11.32
CA GLU A 159 -39.42 12.29 -10.02
C GLU A 159 -38.02 12.26 -9.38
N GLY A 160 -36.95 12.41 -10.18
CA GLY A 160 -35.56 12.24 -9.78
C GLY A 160 -35.11 10.78 -9.75
N VAL A 161 -33.83 10.54 -9.47
CA VAL A 161 -33.36 9.17 -9.19
C VAL A 161 -33.77 8.84 -7.76
N LYS A 162 -34.76 7.94 -7.59
CA LYS A 162 -34.99 7.26 -6.30
C LYS A 162 -33.74 6.43 -6.04
N SER A 163 -32.84 6.89 -5.16
CA SER A 163 -31.57 6.16 -4.90
C SER A 163 -31.83 4.72 -4.43
N HIS A 164 -32.99 4.47 -3.82
CA HIS A 164 -33.47 3.12 -3.53
C HIS A 164 -33.39 2.19 -4.74
N GLN A 165 -33.76 2.62 -5.94
CA GLN A 165 -33.61 1.79 -7.13
C GLN A 165 -32.13 1.43 -7.31
N ASN A 166 -31.20 2.39 -7.38
CA ASN A 166 -29.77 2.09 -7.56
C ASN A 166 -29.07 1.35 -6.39
N CYS A 167 -29.51 1.52 -5.14
CA CYS A 167 -28.92 0.84 -3.99
C CYS A 167 -29.34 -0.64 -3.90
N PHE A 168 -30.57 -0.95 -4.30
CA PHE A 168 -31.13 -2.32 -4.27
C PHE A 168 -31.01 -3.04 -5.62
N THR A 169 -30.91 -2.31 -6.75
CA THR A 169 -30.80 -2.90 -8.10
C THR A 169 -29.37 -3.17 -8.53
N ASN A 170 -28.40 -3.27 -7.61
CA ASN A 170 -27.08 -3.77 -7.98
C ASN A 170 -27.21 -5.30 -8.12
N PRO A 171 -27.51 -5.83 -9.32
CA PRO A 171 -27.99 -7.19 -9.49
C PRO A 171 -26.77 -8.10 -9.48
N GLN A 172 -26.20 -8.32 -8.30
CA GLN A 172 -24.99 -9.10 -8.08
C GLN A 172 -23.81 -8.62 -8.95
N TYR A 173 -22.67 -9.29 -8.80
CA TYR A 173 -21.45 -8.90 -9.47
C TYR A 173 -21.60 -9.02 -10.99
N LEU A 174 -21.01 -8.09 -11.76
CA LEU A 174 -20.89 -8.17 -13.22
C LEU A 174 -19.87 -9.25 -13.66
N CYS A 175 -19.91 -10.44 -13.05
CA CYS A 175 -18.91 -11.48 -13.24
C CYS A 175 -19.51 -12.87 -13.03
N GLU A 176 -19.53 -13.68 -14.10
CA GLU A 176 -20.05 -15.05 -14.11
C GLU A 176 -19.39 -15.97 -13.07
N LEU A 177 -18.11 -15.71 -12.72
CA LEU A 177 -17.40 -16.49 -11.70
C LEU A 177 -18.02 -16.38 -10.29
N LEU A 178 -18.89 -15.38 -10.09
CA LEU A 178 -19.53 -15.09 -8.81
C LEU A 178 -21.02 -15.47 -8.81
N ASP A 179 -21.51 -16.15 -9.86
CA ASP A 179 -22.91 -16.60 -9.94
C ASP A 179 -23.28 -17.62 -8.85
N GLY A 180 -22.30 -18.33 -8.30
CA GLY A 180 -22.51 -19.20 -7.14
C GLY A 180 -22.87 -18.44 -5.84
N LEU A 181 -22.55 -17.15 -5.74
CA LEU A 181 -22.85 -16.33 -4.56
C LEU A 181 -24.29 -15.81 -4.53
N ARG A 182 -25.08 -16.12 -5.57
CA ARG A 182 -26.46 -15.64 -5.73
C ARG A 182 -27.46 -16.40 -4.86
N VAL A 183 -27.12 -17.64 -4.50
CA VAL A 183 -27.98 -18.53 -3.72
C VAL A 183 -27.65 -18.37 -2.25
N PRO A 184 -28.60 -17.97 -1.37
CA PRO A 184 -28.35 -17.96 0.07
C PRO A 184 -27.98 -19.36 0.55
N VAL A 185 -26.91 -19.48 1.33
CA VAL A 185 -26.52 -20.73 1.99
C VAL A 185 -26.89 -20.63 3.46
N SER A 186 -27.52 -21.68 4.00
CA SER A 186 -27.73 -21.80 5.45
C SER A 186 -26.38 -21.81 6.17
N ARG A 187 -26.17 -20.85 7.07
CA ARG A 187 -24.94 -20.76 7.86
C ARG A 187 -25.22 -21.27 9.28
N GLU A 188 -24.45 -22.26 9.71
CA GLU A 188 -24.43 -22.69 11.12
C GLU A 188 -23.59 -21.74 12.00
N TRP A 189 -22.79 -20.85 11.39
CA TRP A 189 -21.77 -20.09 12.10
C TRP A 189 -21.59 -18.66 11.56
N ASN A 190 -21.46 -17.69 12.46
CA ASN A 190 -21.11 -16.30 12.16
C ASN A 190 -19.75 -15.96 12.82
N THR A 191 -18.86 -15.33 12.03
CA THR A 191 -17.53 -14.85 12.43
C THR A 191 -17.52 -13.85 13.58
N HIS A 192 -18.65 -13.22 13.88
CA HIS A 192 -18.76 -12.12 14.84
C HIS A 192 -19.62 -12.44 16.07
N ASP A 193 -20.36 -13.55 16.02
CA ASP A 193 -21.37 -13.88 17.02
C ASP A 193 -20.79 -13.95 18.44
N GLY A 194 -21.49 -13.36 19.40
CA GLY A 194 -21.09 -13.29 20.81
C GLY A 194 -19.84 -12.46 21.14
N LEU A 195 -19.13 -11.88 20.17
CA LEU A 195 -17.98 -11.00 20.45
C LEU A 195 -18.41 -9.62 20.93
N PHE A 196 -19.55 -9.13 20.43
CA PHE A 196 -19.96 -7.74 20.60
C PHE A 196 -21.43 -7.62 20.98
N ASP A 197 -21.73 -6.53 21.68
CA ASP A 197 -23.07 -5.99 21.83
C ASP A 197 -23.08 -4.55 21.28
N LYS A 198 -24.27 -3.96 21.11
CA LYS A 198 -24.41 -2.61 20.55
C LYS A 198 -23.65 -1.56 21.39
N GLN A 199 -23.55 -1.73 22.71
CA GLN A 199 -22.88 -0.77 23.60
C GLN A 199 -21.36 -0.85 23.48
N LYS A 200 -20.78 -2.05 23.42
CA LYS A 200 -19.35 -2.28 23.17
C LYS A 200 -18.92 -1.71 21.82
N LEU A 201 -19.73 -1.91 20.77
CA LEU A 201 -19.45 -1.34 19.44
C LEU A 201 -19.52 0.18 19.44
N ALA A 202 -20.50 0.77 20.11
CA ALA A 202 -20.61 2.22 20.25
C ALA A 202 -19.42 2.82 21.02
N SER A 203 -18.99 2.17 22.11
CA SER A 203 -17.80 2.56 22.89
C SER A 203 -16.51 2.46 22.07
N ALA A 204 -16.33 1.35 21.35
CA ALA A 204 -15.22 1.12 20.44
C ALA A 204 -15.17 2.19 19.33
N PHE A 205 -16.31 2.50 18.71
CA PHE A 205 -16.44 3.56 17.72
C PHE A 205 -16.03 4.92 18.29
N ALA A 206 -16.53 5.29 19.48
CA ALA A 206 -16.19 6.56 20.11
C ALA A 206 -14.68 6.67 20.41
N ARG A 207 -14.06 5.57 20.86
CA ARG A 207 -12.62 5.49 21.10
C ARG A 207 -11.81 5.63 19.81
N GLN A 208 -12.21 4.94 18.74
CA GLN A 208 -11.56 5.04 17.43
C GLN A 208 -11.72 6.45 16.82
N MET A 209 -12.92 7.02 16.91
CA MET A 209 -13.21 8.39 16.46
C MET A 209 -12.30 9.41 17.14
N LYS A 210 -12.11 9.26 18.47
CA LYS A 210 -11.19 10.10 19.23
C LYS A 210 -9.75 9.95 18.74
N ILE A 211 -9.26 8.72 18.57
CA ILE A 211 -7.91 8.44 18.05
C ILE A 211 -7.65 9.14 16.72
N GLU A 212 -8.63 9.08 15.80
CA GLU A 212 -8.48 9.70 14.48
C GLU A 212 -8.58 11.23 14.51
N LEU A 213 -9.43 11.80 15.38
CA LEU A 213 -9.52 13.25 15.58
C LEU A 213 -8.27 13.83 16.23
N ASP A 214 -7.70 13.11 17.21
CA ASP A 214 -6.46 13.48 17.90
C ASP A 214 -5.26 13.44 16.91
N GLY A 215 -5.33 12.59 15.87
CA GLY A 215 -4.36 12.53 14.78
C GLY A 215 -3.06 11.79 15.12
N PHE A 216 -2.92 11.29 16.35
CA PHE A 216 -1.82 10.43 16.77
C PHE A 216 -2.25 9.47 17.91
N VAL A 217 -1.52 8.37 18.05
CA VAL A 217 -1.66 7.40 19.14
C VAL A 217 -0.37 7.34 19.93
N LYS A 218 -0.46 7.63 21.23
CA LYS A 218 0.68 7.60 22.15
C LYS A 218 0.82 6.21 22.76
N VAL A 219 1.80 5.45 22.28
CA VAL A 219 2.09 4.08 22.70
C VAL A 219 3.25 4.07 23.69
N LYS A 220 3.12 3.36 24.82
CA LYS A 220 4.22 3.17 25.77
C LYS A 220 5.28 2.23 25.18
N SER A 221 6.54 2.66 25.15
CA SER A 221 7.66 1.85 24.68
C SER A 221 7.89 0.65 25.58
N VAL A 222 8.11 -0.53 25.00
CA VAL A 222 8.43 -1.76 25.75
C VAL A 222 9.92 -1.95 26.03
N ALA A 223 10.79 -1.16 25.40
CA ALA A 223 12.24 -1.21 25.65
C ALA A 223 12.54 -0.97 27.13
N LEU A 224 13.46 -1.77 27.69
CA LEU A 224 14.06 -1.40 28.97
C LEU A 224 14.83 -0.09 28.80
N GLN A 225 14.75 0.74 29.83
CA GLN A 225 15.66 1.86 29.90
C GLN A 225 17.08 1.29 30.06
N PRO A 226 18.12 1.85 29.40
CA PRO A 226 19.49 1.35 29.49
C PRO A 226 20.06 1.19 30.91
N HIS A 227 19.34 1.66 31.95
CA HIS A 227 19.81 1.91 33.30
C HIS A 227 18.90 1.33 34.40
N THR A 228 17.98 0.41 34.10
CA THR A 228 17.19 -0.32 35.13
C THR A 228 17.81 -1.63 35.60
N SER A 229 19.00 -2.00 35.10
CA SER A 229 19.77 -3.13 35.65
C SER A 229 20.21 -2.81 37.09
N LYS A 230 19.85 -3.69 38.03
CA LYS A 230 20.16 -3.63 39.48
C LYS A 230 21.60 -3.10 39.72
N GLY A 231 21.75 -1.91 40.29
CA GLY A 231 23.06 -1.37 40.70
C GLY A 231 23.35 0.13 40.46
N PHE A 232 22.35 1.00 40.35
CA PHE A 232 22.60 2.42 40.04
C PHE A 232 22.95 3.32 41.24
N LYS A 233 23.95 4.18 41.05
CA LYS A 233 24.29 5.30 41.94
C LYS A 233 23.28 6.45 41.72
N SER A 234 22.80 7.07 42.79
CA SER A 234 21.84 8.20 42.82
C SER A 234 22.09 9.29 41.73
N ARG A 235 23.36 9.54 41.39
CA ARG A 235 23.81 10.58 40.46
C ARG A 235 23.35 10.45 39.01
N ASP A 236 23.20 9.24 38.47
CA ASP A 236 22.80 9.10 37.05
C ASP A 236 21.30 9.31 36.84
N ASN A 237 20.46 8.92 37.81
CA ASN A 237 19.05 9.28 37.83
C ASN A 237 18.86 10.79 37.93
N PHE A 238 19.63 11.46 38.80
CA PHE A 238 19.65 12.91 38.90
C PHE A 238 20.02 13.56 37.57
N LYS A 239 21.13 13.12 36.95
CA LYS A 239 21.55 13.59 35.63
C LYS A 239 20.45 13.41 34.59
N ARG A 240 19.84 12.23 34.49
CA ARG A 240 18.79 11.97 33.51
C ARG A 240 17.58 12.89 33.71
N LYS A 241 17.09 13.03 34.94
CA LYS A 241 15.96 13.92 35.26
C LYS A 241 16.25 15.36 34.87
N LEU A 242 17.48 15.82 35.05
CA LEU A 242 17.92 17.16 34.62
C LEU A 242 17.88 17.32 33.09
N TYR A 243 18.33 16.31 32.32
CA TYR A 243 18.25 16.31 30.85
C TYR A 243 16.79 16.17 30.35
N GLU A 244 15.94 15.41 31.04
CA GLU A 244 14.50 15.29 30.75
C GLU A 244 13.76 16.61 30.92
N ASN A 245 14.02 17.31 32.04
CA ASN A 245 13.47 18.65 32.27
C ASN A 245 13.95 19.63 31.18
N PHE A 246 15.24 19.60 30.85
CA PHE A 246 15.79 20.44 29.79
C PHE A 246 15.16 20.16 28.42
N LEU A 247 15.02 18.87 28.04
CA LEU A 247 14.36 18.50 26.79
C LEU A 247 12.92 19.00 26.75
N SER A 248 12.19 18.87 27.86
CA SER A 248 10.80 19.34 27.98
C SER A 248 10.70 20.87 27.81
N ASP A 249 11.64 21.62 28.37
CA ASP A 249 11.71 23.08 28.21
C ASP A 249 12.06 23.50 26.77
N VAL A 250 13.02 22.80 26.14
CA VAL A 250 13.40 23.01 24.74
C VAL A 250 12.20 22.74 23.81
N GLN A 251 11.50 21.62 24.02
CA GLN A 251 10.30 21.26 23.27
C GLN A 251 9.19 22.30 23.41
N ARG A 252 8.94 22.80 24.63
CA ARG A 252 7.97 23.89 24.87
C ARG A 252 8.39 25.18 24.17
N CYS A 253 9.70 25.47 24.10
CA CYS A 253 10.22 26.62 23.36
C CYS A 253 10.00 26.47 21.86
N TRP A 254 10.35 25.31 21.28
CA TRP A 254 10.14 25.01 19.86
C TRP A 254 8.68 25.15 19.46
N HIS A 255 7.76 24.60 20.24
CA HIS A 255 6.33 24.67 19.96
C HIS A 255 5.84 26.13 19.90
N ARG A 256 6.24 26.97 20.87
CA ARG A 256 5.91 28.42 20.87
C ARG A 256 6.53 29.16 19.68
N GLN A 257 7.78 28.87 19.36
CA GLN A 257 8.51 29.54 18.28
C GLN A 257 7.97 29.14 16.89
N LEU A 258 7.60 27.87 16.71
CA LEU A 258 6.90 27.38 15.52
C LEU A 258 5.58 28.12 15.33
N HIS A 259 4.76 28.21 16.36
CA HIS A 259 3.49 28.93 16.29
C HIS A 259 3.68 30.41 15.91
N ARG A 260 4.65 31.09 16.52
CA ARG A 260 5.01 32.48 16.18
C ARG A 260 5.43 32.62 14.72
N ASN A 261 6.32 31.75 14.24
CA ASN A 261 6.84 31.81 12.87
C ASN A 261 5.76 31.46 11.83
N VAL A 262 4.85 30.53 12.15
CA VAL A 262 3.67 30.24 11.32
C VAL A 262 2.77 31.48 11.17
N LEU A 263 2.46 32.17 12.28
CA LEU A 263 1.67 33.39 12.23
C LEU A 263 2.33 34.47 11.37
N MET A 264 3.64 34.67 11.54
CA MET A 264 4.41 35.64 10.76
C MET A 264 4.43 35.30 9.27
N GLU A 265 4.63 34.03 8.91
CA GLU A 265 4.66 33.61 7.50
C GLU A 265 3.28 33.74 6.85
N LYS A 266 2.20 33.37 7.55
CA LYS A 266 0.83 33.60 7.09
C LYS A 266 0.56 35.08 6.83
N LEU A 267 0.92 35.95 7.77
CA LEU A 267 0.75 37.40 7.64
C LEU A 267 1.55 37.97 6.45
N LYS A 268 2.83 37.59 6.34
CA LYS A 268 3.72 37.99 5.25
C LYS A 268 3.15 37.59 3.88
N LEU A 269 2.65 36.36 3.76
CA LEU A 269 2.02 35.88 2.54
C LEU A 269 0.72 36.64 2.23
N SER A 270 -0.16 36.86 3.23
CA SER A 270 -1.36 37.68 3.03
C SER A 270 -1.05 39.13 2.62
N GLN A 271 0.03 39.73 3.14
CA GLN A 271 0.48 41.07 2.77
C GLN A 271 1.07 41.13 1.36
N ALA A 272 1.99 40.22 1.02
CA ALA A 272 2.58 40.12 -0.31
C ALA A 272 1.48 39.94 -1.38
N MET A 273 0.38 39.31 -1.01
CA MET A 273 -0.76 39.07 -1.88
C MET A 273 -1.63 40.28 -2.21
N ARG A 274 -1.51 41.40 -1.49
CA ARG A 274 -2.19 42.65 -1.91
C ARG A 274 -1.69 43.14 -3.28
N ASN A 275 -0.45 42.81 -3.64
CA ASN A 275 0.22 43.31 -4.85
C ASN A 275 0.48 42.23 -5.92
N VAL A 276 0.47 40.95 -5.56
CA VAL A 276 0.88 39.84 -6.45
C VAL A 276 -0.33 39.13 -7.06
N LYS A 277 -0.41 39.11 -8.40
CA LYS A 277 -1.49 38.45 -9.17
C LYS A 277 -1.13 37.02 -9.65
N HIS A 278 -0.12 36.38 -9.05
CA HIS A 278 0.37 35.04 -9.46
C HIS A 278 -0.06 33.98 -8.43
N MET A 279 -0.09 32.70 -8.85
CA MET A 279 -0.30 31.57 -7.94
C MET A 279 0.83 31.51 -6.91
N ASN A 280 0.49 31.26 -5.64
CA ASN A 280 1.46 31.04 -4.56
C ASN A 280 0.91 30.10 -3.48
N ILE A 281 1.69 29.81 -2.44
CA ILE A 281 1.29 28.81 -1.45
C ILE A 281 0.29 29.30 -0.37
N GLU A 282 -0.07 30.59 -0.37
CA GLU A 282 -0.90 31.21 0.70
C GLU A 282 -2.26 30.53 0.92
N PRO A 283 -3.05 30.17 -0.12
CA PRO A 283 -4.33 29.49 0.08
C PRO A 283 -4.17 28.13 0.78
N PHE A 284 -3.09 27.42 0.48
CA PHE A 284 -2.81 26.11 1.07
C PHE A 284 -2.38 26.21 2.52
N LEU A 285 -1.70 27.28 2.94
CA LEU A 285 -1.37 27.48 4.35
C LEU A 285 -2.56 27.98 5.17
N ASN A 286 -3.45 28.76 4.55
CA ASN A 286 -4.63 29.35 5.20
C ASN A 286 -5.86 28.44 5.20
N CYS A 287 -5.75 27.20 4.71
CA CYS A 287 -6.83 26.23 4.75
C CYS A 287 -7.08 25.62 6.15
N ILE A 288 -6.12 25.77 7.08
CA ILE A 288 -6.21 25.37 8.50
C ILE A 288 -5.77 26.52 9.41
N SER A 289 -6.03 26.43 10.72
CA SER A 289 -5.59 27.46 11.69
C SER A 289 -4.06 27.50 11.86
N ALA A 290 -3.52 28.62 12.37
CA ALA A 290 -2.09 28.73 12.67
C ALA A 290 -1.65 27.73 13.76
N LYS A 291 -2.50 27.49 14.75
CA LYS A 291 -2.27 26.52 15.83
C LYS A 291 -2.15 25.09 15.29
N GLU A 292 -3.13 24.64 14.52
CA GLU A 292 -3.09 23.29 13.93
C GLU A 292 -1.88 23.11 13.02
N LEU A 293 -1.52 24.13 12.24
CA LEU A 293 -0.31 24.06 11.42
C LEU A 293 0.95 23.94 12.28
N SER A 294 1.07 24.72 13.37
CA SER A 294 2.21 24.57 14.28
C SER A 294 2.25 23.22 14.99
N ASP A 295 1.10 22.62 15.29
CA ASP A 295 1.00 21.28 15.87
C ASP A 295 1.54 20.23 14.88
N ILE A 296 1.13 20.28 13.62
CA ILE A 296 1.65 19.40 12.54
C ILE A 296 3.17 19.52 12.41
N LEU A 297 3.71 20.75 12.41
CA LEU A 297 5.15 20.97 12.33
C LEU A 297 5.89 20.44 13.57
N TYR A 298 5.33 20.63 14.76
CA TYR A 298 5.94 20.14 15.99
C TYR A 298 5.92 18.61 16.09
N GLU A 299 4.87 17.96 15.61
CA GLU A 299 4.80 16.50 15.51
C GLU A 299 5.83 15.97 14.50
N GLU A 300 6.01 16.68 13.39
CA GLU A 300 7.09 16.36 12.44
C GLU A 300 8.45 16.45 13.14
N VAL A 301 8.73 17.54 13.85
CA VAL A 301 9.96 17.70 14.65
C VAL A 301 10.15 16.54 15.64
N SER A 302 9.09 16.14 16.32
CA SER A 302 9.11 15.01 17.26
C SER A 302 9.49 13.69 16.56
N LYS A 303 8.97 13.44 15.35
CA LYS A 303 9.33 12.29 14.50
C LYS A 303 10.76 12.39 14.00
N LEU A 304 11.23 13.58 13.65
CA LEU A 304 12.61 13.82 13.24
C LEU A 304 13.61 13.53 14.39
N CYS A 305 13.25 13.82 15.63
CA CYS A 305 14.08 13.49 16.80
C CYS A 305 14.33 11.98 16.99
N SER A 306 13.51 11.12 16.37
CA SER A 306 13.72 9.67 16.35
C SER A 306 14.52 9.14 15.14
N LEU A 307 15.03 10.03 14.29
CA LEU A 307 15.87 9.61 13.15
C LEU A 307 17.17 8.97 13.62
N SER A 308 17.62 7.99 12.84
CA SER A 308 18.96 7.43 12.99
C SER A 308 20.01 8.50 12.68
N GLU A 309 21.12 8.49 13.41
CA GLU A 309 22.29 9.32 13.12
C GLU A 309 22.88 9.02 11.72
N GLU A 310 22.65 7.81 11.22
CA GLU A 310 23.34 7.28 10.04
C GLU A 310 22.49 7.32 8.76
N TYR A 311 21.17 7.19 8.89
CA TYR A 311 20.20 7.19 7.79
C TYR A 311 19.40 8.49 7.76
N SER A 312 19.25 9.06 6.56
CA SER A 312 18.39 10.20 6.30
C SER A 312 17.79 10.09 4.92
N ASP A 313 16.51 10.43 4.81
CA ASP A 313 15.83 10.50 3.52
C ASP A 313 16.25 11.78 2.77
N PRO A 314 16.16 11.78 1.43
CA PRO A 314 16.29 13.01 0.65
C PRO A 314 15.25 14.06 1.08
N MET A 315 15.62 15.34 1.03
CA MET A 315 14.73 16.44 1.46
C MET A 315 13.33 16.47 0.81
N PHE A 316 13.22 16.10 -0.48
CA PHE A 316 11.94 16.10 -1.20
C PHE A 316 10.89 15.16 -0.57
N PHE A 317 11.34 14.11 0.12
CA PHE A 317 10.46 13.18 0.85
C PHE A 317 9.83 13.87 2.06
N TYR A 318 10.60 14.63 2.83
CA TYR A 318 10.10 15.38 3.97
C TYR A 318 9.14 16.50 3.53
N TYR A 319 9.40 17.15 2.39
CA TYR A 319 8.51 18.17 1.83
C TYR A 319 7.13 17.59 1.47
N GLU A 320 7.11 16.52 0.68
CA GLU A 320 5.86 15.86 0.30
C GLU A 320 5.10 15.37 1.52
N ARG A 321 5.80 14.72 2.47
CA ARG A 321 5.20 14.23 3.71
C ARG A 321 4.52 15.34 4.51
N LEU A 322 5.19 16.48 4.72
CA LEU A 322 4.60 17.62 5.43
C LEU A 322 3.38 18.19 4.71
N ALA A 323 3.47 18.34 3.38
CA ALA A 323 2.35 18.84 2.59
C ALA A 323 1.16 17.87 2.60
N ASP A 324 1.39 16.56 2.55
CA ASP A 324 0.35 15.54 2.68
C ASP A 324 -0.34 15.59 4.04
N ARG A 325 0.41 15.81 5.13
CA ARG A 325 -0.18 15.95 6.47
C ARG A 325 -1.07 17.19 6.57
N LEU A 326 -0.62 18.31 6.02
CA LEU A 326 -1.43 19.53 5.92
C LEU A 326 -2.69 19.30 5.06
N MET A 327 -2.54 18.67 3.89
CA MET A 327 -3.66 18.36 2.98
C MET A 327 -4.69 17.44 3.65
N LYS A 328 -4.25 16.40 4.35
CA LYS A 328 -5.12 15.51 5.13
C LYS A 328 -5.91 16.28 6.18
N LYS A 329 -5.26 17.18 6.94
CA LYS A 329 -5.97 18.02 7.94
C LYS A 329 -7.01 18.93 7.28
N PHE A 330 -6.69 19.47 6.10
CA PHE A 330 -7.63 20.24 5.31
C PHE A 330 -8.84 19.41 4.84
N HIS A 331 -8.62 18.17 4.38
CA HIS A 331 -9.71 17.24 4.04
C HIS A 331 -10.61 16.95 5.24
N VAL A 332 -10.04 16.79 6.44
CA VAL A 332 -10.80 16.66 7.68
C VAL A 332 -11.71 17.87 7.91
N HIS A 333 -11.23 19.10 7.75
CA HIS A 333 -12.08 20.30 7.88
C HIS A 333 -13.18 20.36 6.83
N LEU A 334 -12.90 19.99 5.57
CA LEU A 334 -13.91 19.96 4.52
C LEU A 334 -15.01 18.94 4.85
N ARG A 335 -14.65 17.74 5.29
CA ARG A 335 -15.58 16.69 5.70
C ARG A 335 -16.42 17.09 6.91
N GLN A 336 -15.81 17.74 7.90
CA GLN A 336 -16.52 18.29 9.05
C GLN A 336 -17.57 19.34 8.63
N ARG A 337 -17.20 20.29 7.75
CA ARG A 337 -18.12 21.32 7.23
C ARG A 337 -19.29 20.73 6.44
N MET A 338 -19.06 19.60 5.77
CA MET A 338 -20.08 18.85 5.03
C MET A 338 -20.88 17.87 5.92
N ASN A 339 -20.71 17.92 7.24
CA ASN A 339 -21.36 17.05 8.22
C ASN A 339 -21.11 15.54 8.01
N VAL A 340 -19.99 15.18 7.37
CA VAL A 340 -19.70 13.79 6.99
C VAL A 340 -19.52 12.90 8.22
N PHE A 341 -18.90 13.40 9.30
CA PHE A 341 -18.61 12.59 10.48
C PHE A 341 -19.87 12.21 11.25
N ASP A 342 -20.86 13.11 11.34
CA ASP A 342 -22.13 12.78 11.98
C ASP A 342 -22.95 11.83 11.11
N LYS A 343 -22.92 11.97 9.77
CA LYS A 343 -23.50 10.97 8.86
C LYS A 343 -22.85 9.60 9.05
N VAL A 344 -21.52 9.53 9.06
CA VAL A 344 -20.77 8.29 9.31
C VAL A 344 -21.17 7.70 10.66
N ARG A 345 -21.26 8.51 11.72
CA ARG A 345 -21.69 8.04 13.06
C ARG A 345 -23.09 7.41 13.01
N THR A 346 -24.05 8.07 12.38
CA THR A 346 -25.43 7.58 12.29
C THR A 346 -25.53 6.31 11.46
N ILE A 347 -24.86 6.26 10.30
CA ILE A 347 -24.83 5.05 9.45
C ILE A 347 -24.13 3.91 10.19
N TYR A 348 -23.02 4.19 10.85
CA TYR A 348 -22.26 3.20 11.60
C TYR A 348 -23.06 2.60 12.75
N ALA A 349 -23.83 3.41 13.48
CA ALA A 349 -24.68 2.93 14.57
C ALA A 349 -25.69 1.87 14.10
N LYS A 350 -26.19 1.99 12.86
CA LYS A 350 -27.06 0.98 12.24
C LYS A 350 -26.26 -0.17 11.64
N TYR A 351 -25.15 0.11 10.97
CA TYR A 351 -24.23 -0.89 10.45
C TYR A 351 -23.70 -1.84 11.55
N ALA A 352 -23.59 -1.38 12.78
CA ALA A 352 -23.22 -2.20 13.94
C ALA A 352 -24.13 -3.43 14.15
N GLU A 353 -25.37 -3.39 13.65
CA GLU A 353 -26.30 -4.52 13.69
C GLU A 353 -25.77 -5.72 12.89
N PHE A 354 -24.95 -5.50 11.85
CA PHE A 354 -24.29 -6.57 11.09
C PHE A 354 -23.46 -7.53 11.96
N PHE A 355 -22.87 -7.01 13.03
CA PHE A 355 -21.97 -7.77 13.91
C PHE A 355 -22.70 -8.45 15.08
N VAL A 356 -23.99 -8.16 15.26
CA VAL A 356 -24.79 -8.64 16.39
C VAL A 356 -25.96 -9.51 15.90
N ASP A 357 -26.51 -9.20 14.73
CA ASP A 357 -27.64 -9.89 14.12
C ASP A 357 -27.16 -10.84 13.01
N ASN A 358 -27.32 -12.13 13.27
CA ASN A 358 -26.92 -13.19 12.34
C ASN A 358 -27.73 -13.14 11.04
N GLU A 359 -29.03 -12.83 11.09
CA GLU A 359 -29.89 -12.79 9.90
C GLU A 359 -29.39 -11.74 8.90
N ILE A 360 -28.97 -10.58 9.40
CA ILE A 360 -28.39 -9.51 8.58
C ILE A 360 -27.12 -10.00 7.88
N SER A 361 -26.21 -10.62 8.64
CA SER A 361 -24.92 -11.07 8.10
C SER A 361 -25.04 -12.21 7.09
N VAL A 362 -26.11 -12.99 7.15
CA VAL A 362 -26.42 -14.08 6.19
C VAL A 362 -26.90 -13.50 4.87
N HIS A 363 -27.77 -12.48 4.91
CA HIS A 363 -28.39 -11.91 3.72
C HIS A 363 -27.56 -10.85 2.99
N TYR A 364 -26.68 -10.15 3.71
CA TYR A 364 -25.91 -9.05 3.15
C TYR A 364 -24.41 -9.25 3.39
N ASN A 365 -23.59 -8.75 2.48
CA ASN A 365 -22.18 -8.49 2.76
C ASN A 365 -21.99 -7.09 3.36
N HIS A 366 -20.78 -6.78 3.85
CA HIS A 366 -20.50 -5.51 4.52
C HIS A 366 -20.85 -4.28 3.68
N ARG A 367 -20.47 -4.25 2.40
CA ARG A 367 -20.76 -3.14 1.48
C ARG A 367 -22.26 -2.98 1.29
N GLN A 368 -22.96 -4.07 0.97
CA GLN A 368 -24.40 -4.07 0.72
C GLN A 368 -25.16 -3.56 1.94
N PHE A 369 -24.83 -4.06 3.14
CA PHE A 369 -25.51 -3.63 4.35
C PHE A 369 -25.20 -2.17 4.71
N TRP A 370 -23.96 -1.71 4.50
CA TRP A 370 -23.62 -0.30 4.67
C TRP A 370 -24.40 0.60 3.70
N GLN A 371 -24.43 0.24 2.42
CA GLN A 371 -25.20 0.95 1.40
C GLN A 371 -26.70 0.94 1.76
N LEU A 372 -27.24 -0.17 2.21
CA LEU A 372 -28.62 -0.28 2.69
C LEU A 372 -28.90 0.69 3.84
N CYS A 373 -28.05 0.67 4.87
CA CYS A 373 -28.15 1.55 6.02
C CYS A 373 -28.12 3.01 5.59
N ALA A 374 -27.18 3.36 4.71
CA ALA A 374 -27.05 4.70 4.18
C ALA A 374 -28.27 5.13 3.36
N CYS A 375 -28.82 4.27 2.50
CA CYS A 375 -30.01 4.60 1.69
C CYS A 375 -31.30 4.63 2.53
N GLN A 376 -31.39 3.87 3.63
CA GLN A 376 -32.54 3.95 4.55
C GLN A 376 -32.50 5.22 5.41
N LEU A 377 -31.32 5.61 5.90
CA LEU A 377 -31.15 6.79 6.76
C LEU A 377 -31.10 8.10 5.96
N TYR A 378 -30.53 8.04 4.76
CA TYR A 378 -30.32 9.18 3.87
C TYR A 378 -30.72 8.80 2.43
N PRO A 379 -32.03 8.55 2.17
CA PRO A 379 -32.52 8.11 0.86
C PRO A 379 -32.16 9.07 -0.29
N ASP A 380 -32.09 10.36 0.01
CA ASP A 380 -31.69 11.38 -0.95
C ASP A 380 -30.17 11.48 -1.15
N HIS A 381 -29.36 11.05 -0.17
CA HIS A 381 -27.90 11.17 -0.19
C HIS A 381 -27.20 10.10 0.68
N PRO A 382 -27.14 8.83 0.24
CA PRO A 382 -26.51 7.76 1.00
C PRO A 382 -24.97 7.90 1.09
N SER A 383 -24.37 8.70 0.21
CA SER A 383 -22.92 8.74 0.10
C SER A 383 -22.27 9.54 1.23
N VAL A 384 -21.26 8.96 1.89
CA VAL A 384 -20.29 9.69 2.73
C VAL A 384 -19.01 10.03 1.96
N VAL A 385 -19.01 9.82 0.63
CA VAL A 385 -17.87 10.09 -0.23
C VAL A 385 -17.73 11.60 -0.43
N THR A 386 -16.52 12.12 -0.23
CA THR A 386 -16.17 13.51 -0.55
C THR A 386 -15.18 13.59 -1.70
N GLY A 387 -15.33 14.62 -2.54
CA GLY A 387 -14.57 14.78 -3.76
C GLY A 387 -13.21 15.32 -3.35
N PRO A 388 -12.12 14.56 -3.53
CA PRO A 388 -10.86 14.96 -2.91
C PRO A 388 -10.31 16.21 -3.61
N VAL A 389 -10.04 17.25 -2.82
CA VAL A 389 -9.18 18.37 -3.27
C VAL A 389 -7.74 17.87 -3.19
N ASN A 390 -7.29 17.14 -4.21
CA ASN A 390 -5.92 16.65 -4.25
C ASN A 390 -4.96 17.75 -4.72
N TRP A 391 -3.86 17.92 -3.99
CA TRP A 391 -2.80 18.85 -4.36
C TRP A 391 -1.83 18.21 -5.35
N SER A 392 -1.41 18.98 -6.35
CA SER A 392 -0.42 18.49 -7.30
C SER A 392 0.92 18.24 -6.60
N TYR A 393 1.72 17.33 -7.15
CA TYR A 393 3.06 17.06 -6.62
C TYR A 393 3.92 18.35 -6.54
N ALA A 394 3.78 19.25 -7.52
CA ALA A 394 4.51 20.51 -7.54
C ALA A 394 4.08 21.44 -6.38
N ASP A 395 2.78 21.53 -6.11
CA ASP A 395 2.27 22.31 -4.97
C ASP A 395 2.78 21.73 -3.66
N LYS A 396 2.73 20.39 -3.49
CA LYS A 396 3.22 19.71 -2.29
C LYS A 396 4.69 19.98 -2.02
N GLN A 397 5.54 19.94 -3.05
CA GLN A 397 6.97 20.23 -2.89
C GLN A 397 7.23 21.67 -2.42
N GLU A 398 6.53 22.65 -2.99
CA GLU A 398 6.71 24.06 -2.62
C GLU A 398 6.17 24.35 -1.22
N ILE A 399 4.98 23.86 -0.90
CA ILE A 399 4.37 23.95 0.43
C ILE A 399 5.30 23.32 1.47
N GLY A 400 5.70 22.07 1.23
CA GLY A 400 6.57 21.30 2.13
C GLY A 400 7.91 21.98 2.36
N ARG A 401 8.52 22.55 1.33
CA ARG A 401 9.76 23.31 1.44
C ARG A 401 9.61 24.53 2.34
N GLN A 402 8.55 25.32 2.16
CA GLN A 402 8.30 26.49 3.02
C GLN A 402 8.06 26.06 4.47
N LEU A 403 7.23 25.04 4.69
CA LEU A 403 6.94 24.50 6.01
C LEU A 403 8.21 23.97 6.70
N PHE A 404 9.10 23.32 5.96
CA PHE A 404 10.35 22.82 6.50
C PHE A 404 11.33 23.95 6.84
N SER A 405 11.34 25.06 6.08
CA SER A 405 12.11 26.26 6.46
C SER A 405 11.67 26.76 7.84
N LEU A 406 10.36 26.80 8.10
CA LEU A 406 9.84 27.19 9.42
C LEU A 406 10.33 26.26 10.53
N ILE A 407 10.46 24.95 10.25
CA ILE A 407 11.05 24.00 11.21
C ILE A 407 12.50 24.38 11.50
N LEU A 408 13.33 24.49 10.46
CA LEU A 408 14.76 24.81 10.60
C LEU A 408 14.99 26.12 11.38
N ASP A 409 14.19 27.15 11.09
CA ASP A 409 14.31 28.47 11.70
C ASP A 409 13.79 28.51 13.15
N SER A 410 12.90 27.59 13.53
CA SER A 410 12.23 27.59 14.84
C SER A 410 12.86 26.66 15.86
N THR A 411 13.54 25.60 15.43
CA THR A 411 14.08 24.56 16.31
C THR A 411 15.56 24.79 16.59
N LEU A 412 15.87 25.50 17.67
CA LEU A 412 17.24 25.76 18.13
C LEU A 412 17.61 24.95 19.37
N ILE A 413 18.85 24.50 19.46
CA ILE A 413 19.42 23.76 20.59
C ILE A 413 20.81 24.32 20.93
N PRO A 414 21.29 24.23 22.17
CA PRO A 414 22.68 24.55 22.47
C PRO A 414 23.68 23.71 21.66
N SER A 415 24.72 24.36 21.16
CA SER A 415 25.83 23.76 20.42
C SER A 415 26.56 22.71 21.25
N THR A 416 26.60 22.90 22.57
CA THR A 416 27.07 21.92 23.53
C THR A 416 26.15 21.88 24.75
N LEU A 417 26.03 20.69 25.35
CA LEU A 417 25.30 20.47 26.60
C LEU A 417 26.12 19.55 27.49
N ARG A 418 26.56 20.09 28.64
CA ARG A 418 27.44 19.40 29.60
C ARG A 418 26.91 19.57 31.02
N LEU A 419 27.11 18.55 31.85
CA LEU A 419 26.84 18.62 33.27
C LEU A 419 28.09 19.14 33.99
N SER A 420 27.97 20.25 34.72
CA SER A 420 29.02 20.78 35.61
C SER A 420 28.43 20.92 37.00
N GLY A 421 28.91 20.13 37.96
CA GLY A 421 28.23 19.97 39.25
C GLY A 421 26.79 19.47 39.04
N ASP A 422 25.83 20.24 39.55
CA ASP A 422 24.39 19.94 39.48
C ASP A 422 23.64 20.75 38.40
N GLN A 423 24.37 21.48 37.54
CA GLN A 423 23.79 22.36 36.53
C GLN A 423 24.20 21.97 35.10
N LEU A 424 23.30 22.25 34.14
CA LEU A 424 23.59 22.11 32.72
C LEU A 424 24.25 23.38 32.18
N VAL A 425 25.51 23.26 31.77
CA VAL A 425 26.22 24.29 31.01
C VAL A 425 25.84 24.15 29.54
N LYS A 426 25.32 25.25 28.97
CA LYS A 426 24.79 25.34 27.61
C LYS A 426 25.72 26.23 26.78
N GLY A 427 26.07 25.78 25.57
CA GLY A 427 26.70 26.64 24.57
C GLY A 427 25.70 27.49 23.79
N ASP A 428 26.19 28.19 22.77
CA ASP A 428 25.37 29.04 21.88
C ASP A 428 24.26 28.25 21.18
N LEU A 429 23.14 28.92 20.89
CA LEU A 429 22.03 28.30 20.18
C LEU A 429 22.38 28.09 18.70
N VAL A 430 22.17 26.86 18.22
CA VAL A 430 22.35 26.44 16.84
C VAL A 430 21.12 25.67 16.35
N PRO A 431 20.89 25.54 15.04
CA PRO A 431 19.79 24.72 14.51
C PRO A 431 19.86 23.28 15.02
N ALA A 432 18.73 22.76 15.49
CA ALA A 432 18.59 21.39 15.94
C ALA A 432 18.68 20.39 14.77
N PHE A 433 18.35 20.86 13.57
CA PHE A 433 18.47 20.13 12.31
C PHE A 433 19.24 20.97 11.29
N TYR A 434 20.02 20.32 10.44
CA TYR A 434 20.77 20.94 9.36
C TYR A 434 20.76 20.02 8.14
N THR A 435 20.99 20.55 6.94
CA THR A 435 21.09 19.75 5.72
C THR A 435 22.54 19.57 5.29
N VAL A 436 22.85 18.42 4.69
CA VAL A 436 24.14 18.10 4.09
C VAL A 436 23.94 17.61 2.67
N PHE A 437 24.91 17.86 1.79
CA PHE A 437 24.91 17.29 0.45
C PHE A 437 25.77 16.03 0.45
N ARG A 438 25.18 14.92 0.01
CA ARG A 438 25.89 13.67 -0.26
C ARG A 438 25.91 13.41 -1.76
N ASP A 439 27.08 13.10 -2.29
CA ASP A 439 27.21 12.66 -3.67
C ASP A 439 26.74 11.21 -3.82
N ILE A 440 25.65 11.01 -4.57
CA ILE A 440 25.12 9.70 -4.95
C ILE A 440 25.30 9.55 -6.47
N GLY A 441 26.36 8.84 -6.86
CA GLY A 441 26.74 8.73 -8.27
C GLY A 441 27.12 10.11 -8.84
N ALA A 442 26.41 10.57 -9.87
CA ALA A 442 26.67 11.86 -10.52
C ALA A 442 25.81 13.02 -9.98
N ARG A 443 25.10 12.84 -8.84
CA ARG A 443 24.17 13.84 -8.30
C ARG A 443 24.46 14.10 -6.82
N ALA A 444 24.53 15.37 -6.46
CA ALA A 444 24.48 15.79 -5.06
C ALA A 444 23.02 15.74 -4.57
N GLN A 445 22.77 15.01 -3.48
CA GLN A 445 21.47 14.89 -2.84
C GLN A 445 21.50 15.61 -1.49
N GLU A 446 20.54 16.49 -1.26
CA GLU A 446 20.35 17.13 0.04
C GLU A 446 19.66 16.16 1.02
N GLU A 447 20.32 15.88 2.14
CA GLU A 447 19.87 15.00 3.23
C GLU A 447 19.73 15.80 4.53
N LEU A 448 18.80 15.42 5.40
CA LEU A 448 18.60 16.02 6.72
C LEU A 448 19.51 15.38 7.78
N ARG A 449 20.04 16.14 8.73
CA ARG A 449 20.81 15.64 9.87
C ARG A 449 20.37 16.31 11.17
N LEU A 450 20.46 15.56 12.27
CA LEU A 450 20.26 16.07 13.62
C LEU A 450 21.57 16.62 14.17
N HIS A 451 21.50 17.70 14.94
CA HIS A 451 22.64 18.22 15.66
C HIS A 451 23.17 17.18 16.68
N PRO A 452 24.49 16.95 16.82
CA PRO A 452 25.04 15.96 17.74
C PRO A 452 24.57 16.12 19.20
N THR A 453 24.36 17.35 19.65
CA THR A 453 23.79 17.64 20.99
C THR A 453 22.39 17.07 21.15
N LEU A 454 21.54 17.17 20.12
CA LEU A 454 20.19 16.63 20.14
C LEU A 454 20.23 15.11 20.19
N ILE A 455 21.09 14.47 19.39
CA ILE A 455 21.27 13.00 19.41
C ILE A 455 21.67 12.54 20.81
N LYS A 456 22.64 13.21 21.44
CA LYS A 456 23.08 12.91 22.80
C LYS A 456 21.97 13.12 23.83
N LEU A 457 21.19 14.19 23.69
CA LEU A 457 20.05 14.50 24.57
C LEU A 457 18.99 13.41 24.47
N MET A 458 18.56 13.05 23.26
CA MET A 458 17.56 12.01 23.01
C MET A 458 18.01 10.64 23.55
N ARG A 459 19.28 10.28 23.37
CA ARG A 459 19.86 9.05 23.96
C ARG A 459 19.86 9.05 25.48
N THR A 460 20.12 10.20 26.10
CA THR A 460 20.17 10.33 27.57
C THR A 460 18.78 10.26 28.19
N VAL A 461 17.79 10.88 27.55
CA VAL A 461 16.40 10.90 28.02
C VAL A 461 15.71 9.56 27.78
N SER A 462 15.92 8.96 26.60
CA SER A 462 15.27 7.72 26.16
C SER A 462 13.74 7.76 26.35
N PRO A 463 12.98 8.36 25.40
CA PRO A 463 11.54 8.56 25.53
C PRO A 463 10.77 7.30 25.94
N THR A 464 9.85 7.46 26.89
CA THR A 464 9.01 6.36 27.40
C THR A 464 7.84 6.02 26.50
N HIS A 465 7.56 6.86 25.51
CA HIS A 465 6.42 6.71 24.59
C HIS A 465 6.87 6.96 23.15
N ILE A 466 6.14 6.33 22.23
CA ILE A 466 6.29 6.41 20.79
C ILE A 466 4.95 6.90 20.24
N ASN A 467 4.97 7.94 19.42
CA ASN A 467 3.75 8.46 18.79
C ASN A 467 3.61 7.85 17.39
N PHE A 468 2.45 7.28 17.11
CA PHE A 468 2.09 6.72 15.80
C PHE A 468 0.98 7.53 15.16
N GLU A 469 0.93 7.57 13.84
CA GLU A 469 -0.27 8.02 13.12
C GLU A 469 -1.40 6.99 13.32
N PRO A 470 -2.69 7.39 13.37
CA PRO A 470 -3.81 6.45 13.52
C PRO A 470 -3.83 5.33 12.48
N THR A 471 -3.37 5.62 11.25
CA THR A 471 -3.27 4.63 10.18
C THR A 471 -2.07 3.69 10.30
N ALA A 472 -1.14 3.95 11.23
CA ALA A 472 0.06 3.14 11.47
C ALA A 472 -0.14 2.08 12.57
N VAL A 473 -1.30 2.07 13.22
CA VAL A 473 -1.69 1.12 14.27
C VAL A 473 -3.03 0.45 13.92
N PRO A 474 -3.35 -0.70 14.54
CA PRO A 474 -4.64 -1.36 14.34
C PRO A 474 -5.83 -0.47 14.76
N MET A 475 -6.99 -0.70 14.16
CA MET A 475 -8.24 -0.09 14.62
C MET A 475 -8.79 -0.83 15.83
N VAL A 476 -9.54 -0.13 16.68
CA VAL A 476 -10.21 -0.70 17.87
C VAL A 476 -11.72 -0.85 17.71
N CYS A 477 -12.25 -0.61 16.51
CA CYS A 477 -13.61 -0.92 16.11
C CYS A 477 -13.60 -1.56 14.70
N PRO A 478 -14.69 -2.26 14.31
CA PRO A 478 -14.85 -2.68 12.93
C PRO A 478 -14.64 -1.53 11.94
N PRO A 479 -13.88 -1.71 10.86
CA PRO A 479 -13.70 -0.68 9.85
C PRO A 479 -15.00 -0.35 9.11
N VAL A 480 -15.14 0.88 8.63
CA VAL A 480 -16.15 1.24 7.62
C VAL A 480 -15.85 0.45 6.34
N PRO A 481 -16.79 -0.28 5.73
CA PRO A 481 -16.48 -1.01 4.51
C PRO A 481 -16.13 -0.03 3.37
N TRP A 482 -15.20 -0.41 2.50
CA TRP A 482 -15.16 0.15 1.15
C TRP A 482 -16.53 -0.03 0.51
N HIS A 483 -17.09 1.07 0.06
CA HIS A 483 -18.34 1.08 -0.70
C HIS A 483 -18.22 1.93 -1.98
N SER A 484 -17.01 2.41 -2.26
CA SER A 484 -16.58 3.06 -3.51
C SER A 484 -15.04 3.01 -3.59
N THR A 485 -14.45 3.37 -4.71
CA THR A 485 -12.97 3.50 -4.83
C THR A 485 -12.40 4.75 -4.16
N LYS A 486 -13.26 5.63 -3.64
CA LYS A 486 -12.91 6.96 -3.11
C LYS A 486 -12.97 7.05 -1.59
N THR A 487 -13.69 6.16 -0.91
CA THR A 487 -13.84 6.19 0.55
C THR A 487 -14.00 4.80 1.15
N GLY A 488 -13.42 4.60 2.34
CA GLY A 488 -13.49 3.35 3.10
C GLY A 488 -12.57 3.32 4.33
N TYR A 489 -12.83 2.33 5.18
CA TYR A 489 -12.14 1.86 6.38
C TYR A 489 -12.10 2.71 7.62
N TYR A 490 -11.36 3.80 7.56
CA TYR A 490 -11.17 4.64 8.73
C TYR A 490 -12.41 5.53 8.87
N LEU A 491 -12.71 5.95 10.09
CA LEU A 491 -13.90 6.75 10.36
C LEU A 491 -13.76 8.15 9.74
N ILE A 492 -12.53 8.69 9.77
CA ILE A 492 -12.15 10.02 9.31
C ILE A 492 -10.96 9.95 8.37
N SER A 493 -9.94 9.18 8.72
CA SER A 493 -8.65 9.17 8.02
C SER A 493 -8.80 8.65 6.59
N GLU A 494 -8.06 9.21 5.64
CA GLU A 494 -8.14 8.79 4.24
C GLU A 494 -6.90 7.98 3.83
N VAL A 495 -7.15 6.86 3.17
CA VAL A 495 -6.14 5.99 2.57
C VAL A 495 -6.53 5.68 1.12
N PRO A 496 -5.58 5.53 0.19
CA PRO A 496 -5.91 5.21 -1.18
C PRO A 496 -6.40 3.77 -1.32
N PHE A 497 -7.42 3.55 -2.17
CA PHE A 497 -7.90 2.22 -2.56
C PHE A 497 -6.83 1.40 -3.27
N ILE A 498 -6.08 2.03 -4.20
CA ILE A 498 -4.91 1.45 -4.88
C ILE A 498 -3.65 2.18 -4.43
N ARG A 499 -2.72 1.46 -3.79
CA ARG A 499 -1.36 1.89 -3.47
C ARG A 499 -0.56 2.01 -4.77
N LEU A 500 -0.08 3.22 -5.02
CA LEU A 500 0.89 3.50 -6.08
C LEU A 500 2.15 4.11 -5.48
N HIS A 501 3.28 3.77 -6.06
CA HIS A 501 4.53 4.45 -5.74
C HIS A 501 4.47 5.91 -6.22
N TYR A 502 5.04 6.85 -5.47
CA TYR A 502 4.96 8.30 -5.75
C TYR A 502 5.35 8.66 -7.19
N SER A 503 6.35 7.97 -7.75
CA SER A 503 6.84 8.21 -9.12
C SER A 503 5.83 7.85 -10.22
N ALA A 504 4.76 7.13 -9.89
CA ALA A 504 3.74 6.66 -10.81
C ALA A 504 2.43 7.45 -10.74
N LEU A 505 2.15 8.10 -9.61
CA LEU A 505 0.89 8.81 -9.35
C LEU A 505 0.49 9.76 -10.49
N PRO A 506 1.38 10.65 -11.00
CA PRO A 506 0.96 11.60 -12.02
C PRO A 506 0.52 10.96 -13.33
N VAL A 507 1.06 9.79 -13.68
CA VAL A 507 0.77 9.17 -14.98
C VAL A 507 -0.38 8.16 -14.88
N ALA A 508 -0.55 7.51 -13.72
CA ALA A 508 -1.74 6.72 -13.44
C ALA A 508 -3.03 7.57 -13.50
N GLU A 509 -2.96 8.83 -13.07
CA GLU A 509 -4.07 9.79 -13.22
C GLU A 509 -4.32 10.19 -14.69
N MET A 510 -3.31 10.17 -15.56
CA MET A 510 -3.45 10.46 -16.99
C MET A 510 -4.10 9.31 -17.77
N GLU A 511 -3.80 8.07 -17.39
CA GLU A 511 -4.33 6.86 -18.03
C GLU A 511 -5.53 6.28 -17.28
N LYS A 512 -6.30 7.09 -16.53
CA LYS A 512 -7.53 6.62 -15.84
C LYS A 512 -8.35 5.78 -16.81
N ALA A 513 -8.27 4.46 -16.67
CA ALA A 513 -9.25 3.59 -17.25
C ALA A 513 -10.58 4.05 -16.66
N VAL A 514 -11.54 4.40 -17.53
CA VAL A 514 -12.91 4.65 -17.08
C VAL A 514 -13.39 3.29 -16.60
N ILE A 515 -13.33 3.10 -15.28
CA ILE A 515 -13.74 1.88 -14.61
C ILE A 515 -15.04 2.21 -13.91
N SER A 516 -16.09 1.43 -14.15
CA SER A 516 -17.31 1.59 -13.38
C SER A 516 -17.06 1.08 -11.95
N GLU A 517 -17.65 1.73 -10.94
CA GLU A 517 -17.53 1.24 -9.56
C GLU A 517 -18.06 -0.20 -9.43
N GLU A 518 -18.97 -0.61 -10.32
CA GLU A 518 -19.57 -1.94 -10.37
C GLU A 518 -18.58 -3.05 -10.77
N GLU A 519 -17.65 -2.74 -11.68
CA GLU A 519 -16.62 -3.69 -12.12
C GLU A 519 -15.68 -4.10 -10.97
N VAL A 520 -15.49 -3.22 -9.98
CA VAL A 520 -14.55 -3.44 -8.87
C VAL A 520 -15.21 -3.90 -7.57
N PHE A 521 -16.52 -4.13 -7.56
CA PHE A 521 -17.21 -4.68 -6.39
C PHE A 521 -16.64 -6.00 -5.86
N PRO A 522 -16.21 -6.97 -6.70
CA PRO A 522 -15.56 -8.18 -6.18
C PRO A 522 -14.30 -7.87 -5.36
N ALA A 523 -13.46 -6.94 -5.84
CA ALA A 523 -12.26 -6.53 -5.13
C ALA A 523 -12.60 -5.77 -3.84
N ILE A 524 -13.58 -4.87 -3.89
CA ILE A 524 -14.09 -4.13 -2.72
C ILE A 524 -14.62 -5.09 -1.65
N ASP A 525 -15.42 -6.09 -2.03
CA ASP A 525 -16.06 -7.00 -1.08
C ASP A 525 -15.06 -7.98 -0.45
N CYS A 526 -14.08 -8.47 -1.22
CA CYS A 526 -12.96 -9.24 -0.67
C CYS A 526 -12.15 -8.41 0.35
N LEU A 527 -11.82 -7.16 0.00
CA LEU A 527 -11.13 -6.24 0.89
C LEU A 527 -11.92 -5.99 2.19
N ASN A 528 -13.23 -5.86 2.10
CA ASN A 528 -14.10 -5.70 3.27
C ASN A 528 -14.09 -6.93 4.17
N GLN A 529 -14.13 -8.12 3.59
CA GLN A 529 -14.06 -9.38 4.34
C GLN A 529 -12.74 -9.53 5.09
N LEU A 530 -11.61 -9.32 4.41
CA LEU A 530 -10.28 -9.42 5.03
C LEU A 530 -10.13 -8.41 6.17
N SER A 531 -10.66 -7.19 6.00
CA SER A 531 -10.67 -6.16 7.03
C SER A 531 -11.70 -6.36 8.14
N GLY A 532 -12.78 -7.09 7.87
CA GLY A 532 -13.82 -7.42 8.83
C GLY A 532 -13.38 -8.46 9.85
N THR A 533 -12.29 -9.19 9.59
CA THR A 533 -11.77 -10.22 10.49
C THR A 533 -11.24 -9.59 11.80
N PRO A 534 -11.85 -9.90 12.97
CA PRO A 534 -11.40 -9.39 14.26
C PRO A 534 -10.26 -10.24 14.84
N TRP A 535 -9.26 -9.58 15.42
CA TRP A 535 -8.06 -10.22 15.98
C TRP A 535 -7.88 -9.88 17.46
N VAL A 536 -7.16 -10.73 18.18
CA VAL A 536 -6.66 -10.48 19.54
C VAL A 536 -5.17 -10.82 19.62
N ILE A 537 -4.50 -10.26 20.63
CA ILE A 537 -3.08 -10.51 20.88
C ILE A 537 -2.88 -11.82 21.65
N ASN A 538 -1.94 -12.64 21.20
CA ASN A 538 -1.48 -13.83 21.91
C ASN A 538 -0.61 -13.43 23.11
N ASN A 539 -1.26 -13.15 24.25
CA ASN A 539 -0.60 -12.64 25.45
C ASN A 539 0.52 -13.55 26.00
N PRO A 540 0.33 -14.88 26.13
CA PRO A 540 1.42 -15.76 26.58
C PRO A 540 2.68 -15.68 25.70
N VAL A 541 2.52 -15.65 24.38
CA VAL A 541 3.65 -15.51 23.44
C VAL A 541 4.27 -14.12 23.52
N LEU A 542 3.44 -13.07 23.61
CA LEU A 542 3.92 -11.70 23.78
C LEU A 542 4.79 -11.56 25.03
N ASP A 543 4.37 -12.13 26.16
CA ASP A 543 5.10 -12.01 27.43
C ASP A 543 6.50 -12.67 27.32
N ILE A 544 6.63 -13.77 26.58
CA ILE A 544 7.92 -14.44 26.29
C ILE A 544 8.77 -13.61 25.32
N MET A 545 8.18 -13.07 24.25
CA MET A 545 8.91 -12.18 23.34
C MET A 545 9.42 -10.93 24.07
N LEU A 546 8.61 -10.37 24.97
CA LEU A 546 8.96 -9.21 25.76
C LEU A 546 10.08 -9.53 26.76
N SER A 547 10.10 -10.71 27.39
CA SER A 547 11.21 -11.09 28.28
C SER A 547 12.52 -11.16 27.51
N ILE A 548 12.55 -11.84 26.36
CA ILE A 548 13.75 -11.97 25.51
C ILE A 548 14.20 -10.60 24.97
N PHE A 549 13.28 -9.79 24.45
CA PHE A 549 13.59 -8.47 23.87
C PHE A 549 14.15 -7.49 24.91
N ARG A 550 13.64 -7.56 26.15
CA ARG A 550 14.11 -6.71 27.26
C ARG A 550 15.48 -7.10 27.76
N GLU A 551 15.89 -8.34 27.58
CA GLU A 551 17.22 -8.84 27.96
C GLU A 551 18.26 -8.55 26.86
N LYS A 552 18.79 -9.59 26.21
CA LYS A 552 19.82 -9.48 25.18
C LYS A 552 19.29 -9.70 23.77
N GLY A 553 18.00 -9.94 23.60
CA GLY A 553 17.49 -10.53 22.36
C GLY A 553 17.97 -11.97 22.16
N ASP A 554 17.54 -12.58 21.06
CA ASP A 554 17.95 -13.90 20.62
C ASP A 554 17.95 -13.91 19.08
N GLU A 555 19.15 -13.91 18.49
CA GLU A 555 19.33 -13.86 17.02
C GLU A 555 18.72 -15.09 16.33
N ALA A 556 18.73 -16.25 16.98
CA ALA A 556 18.12 -17.47 16.42
C ALA A 556 16.58 -17.39 16.39
N LEU A 557 15.99 -16.50 17.18
CA LEU A 557 14.55 -16.26 17.25
C LEU A 557 14.14 -14.94 16.59
N ASP A 558 15.03 -14.33 15.78
CA ASP A 558 14.79 -13.04 15.13
C ASP A 558 14.39 -11.90 16.10
N ILE A 559 14.79 -11.98 17.37
CA ILE A 559 14.64 -10.89 18.34
C ILE A 559 15.98 -10.16 18.45
N PRO A 560 16.14 -8.98 17.83
CA PRO A 560 17.42 -8.30 17.75
C PRO A 560 17.91 -7.82 19.12
N PRO A 561 19.22 -7.89 19.37
CA PRO A 561 19.82 -7.38 20.60
C PRO A 561 19.74 -5.84 20.68
N PRO A 562 19.73 -5.27 21.89
CA PRO A 562 19.65 -3.83 22.04
C PRO A 562 20.88 -3.11 21.45
N PRO A 563 20.74 -1.90 20.87
CA PRO A 563 21.81 -1.26 20.09
C PRO A 563 23.13 -1.03 20.84
N TRP A 564 23.09 -0.95 22.17
CA TRP A 564 24.27 -0.73 23.02
C TRP A 564 25.12 -1.99 23.25
N THR A 565 24.66 -3.18 22.85
CA THR A 565 25.47 -4.41 22.92
C THR A 565 26.39 -4.57 21.70
N MET A 566 26.21 -3.75 20.67
CA MET A 566 27.02 -3.79 19.45
C MET A 566 28.49 -3.37 19.72
N PRO A 567 29.48 -3.99 19.04
CA PRO A 567 30.89 -3.74 19.31
C PRO A 567 31.31 -2.29 19.04
N SER A 568 32.24 -1.78 19.84
CA SER A 568 32.82 -0.45 19.63
C SER A 568 33.65 -0.37 18.33
N PHE A 569 33.81 0.81 17.76
CA PHE A 569 34.70 0.99 16.60
C PHE A 569 36.16 0.69 16.97
N PRO A 570 36.97 0.15 16.04
CA PRO A 570 38.39 -0.06 16.27
C PRO A 570 39.06 1.29 16.56
N LYS A 571 39.91 1.32 17.57
CA LYS A 571 40.68 2.51 17.94
C LYS A 571 41.54 2.92 16.76
N ILE A 572 41.60 4.21 16.47
CA ILE A 572 42.50 4.74 15.44
C ILE A 572 43.93 4.35 15.87
N PRO A 573 44.68 3.62 15.02
CA PRO A 573 46.03 3.21 15.37
C PRO A 573 46.92 4.43 15.60
N LYS A 574 47.67 4.43 16.71
CA LYS A 574 48.56 5.56 17.07
C LYS A 574 49.80 5.63 16.17
N GLN A 575 50.20 4.51 15.58
CA GLN A 575 51.35 4.41 14.68
C GLN A 575 50.92 4.62 13.22
N ARG A 576 51.83 5.12 12.38
CA ARG A 576 51.63 5.16 10.92
C ARG A 576 51.53 3.72 10.41
N LEU A 577 50.32 3.29 10.12
CA LEU A 577 50.04 2.03 9.46
C LEU A 577 50.52 2.07 8.00
N ASN A 578 50.90 0.92 7.46
CA ASN A 578 51.09 0.78 6.01
C ASN A 578 49.73 0.83 5.28
N THR A 579 49.75 0.98 3.94
CA THR A 579 48.53 1.08 3.13
C THR A 579 47.58 -0.11 3.31
N LYS A 580 48.11 -1.33 3.53
CA LYS A 580 47.32 -2.56 3.69
C LYS A 580 46.61 -2.60 5.04
N GLU A 581 47.30 -2.20 6.10
CA GLU A 581 46.75 -2.10 7.45
C GLU A 581 45.71 -0.98 7.55
N MET A 582 45.95 0.17 6.91
CA MET A 582 44.93 1.22 6.81
C MET A 582 43.68 0.73 6.08
N ALA A 583 43.86 0.03 4.96
CA ALA A 583 42.74 -0.56 4.22
C ALA A 583 41.98 -1.59 5.07
N ALA A 584 42.68 -2.43 5.83
CA ALA A 584 42.07 -3.39 6.75
C ALA A 584 41.28 -2.68 7.88
N TYR A 585 41.87 -1.64 8.48
CA TYR A 585 41.21 -0.82 9.50
C TYR A 585 39.91 -0.17 8.98
N PHE A 586 39.97 0.47 7.80
CA PHE A 586 38.78 1.09 7.20
C PHE A 586 37.71 0.06 6.82
N LYS A 587 38.13 -1.13 6.36
CA LYS A 587 37.23 -2.24 6.07
C LYS A 587 36.52 -2.75 7.32
N GLU A 588 37.27 -3.06 8.39
CA GLU A 588 36.70 -3.51 9.68
C GLU A 588 35.76 -2.45 10.26
N ARG A 589 36.18 -1.18 10.27
CA ARG A 589 35.35 -0.06 10.73
C ARG A 589 34.06 0.05 9.93
N TYR A 590 34.13 -0.14 8.61
CA TYR A 590 32.95 -0.13 7.74
C TYR A 590 32.02 -1.32 8.01
N GLU A 591 32.55 -2.51 8.24
CA GLU A 591 31.77 -3.71 8.59
C GLU A 591 31.04 -3.56 9.93
N ILE A 592 31.73 -3.08 10.98
CA ILE A 592 31.10 -2.79 12.27
C ILE A 592 30.02 -1.71 12.14
N LYS A 593 30.28 -0.67 11.33
CA LYS A 593 29.30 0.39 11.06
C LYS A 593 28.05 -0.18 10.38
N LYS A 594 28.24 -0.98 9.35
CA LYS A 594 27.14 -1.64 8.62
C LYS A 594 26.30 -2.50 9.57
N MET A 595 26.94 -3.34 10.38
CA MET A 595 26.28 -4.21 11.35
C MET A 595 25.46 -3.42 12.38
N LYS A 596 26.01 -2.31 12.91
CA LYS A 596 25.27 -1.43 13.84
C LYS A 596 23.99 -0.87 13.23
N ASN A 597 24.02 -0.44 11.97
CA ASN A 597 22.86 0.11 11.28
C ASN A 597 21.79 -0.92 11.00
N GLU A 598 22.22 -2.11 10.55
CA GLU A 598 21.32 -3.24 10.31
C GLU A 598 20.64 -3.66 11.62
N ASN A 599 21.42 -3.84 12.70
CA ASN A 599 20.88 -4.17 14.01
C ASN A 599 19.93 -3.08 14.56
N TYR A 600 20.30 -1.80 14.45
CA TYR A 600 19.43 -0.71 14.91
C TYR A 600 18.09 -0.70 14.18
N SER A 601 18.09 -0.94 12.86
CA SER A 601 16.88 -0.98 12.05
C SER A 601 15.97 -2.15 12.45
N LEU A 602 16.56 -3.34 12.63
CA LEU A 602 15.84 -4.53 13.12
C LEU A 602 15.28 -4.28 14.53
N TRP A 603 16.08 -3.71 15.43
CA TRP A 603 15.68 -3.41 16.80
C TRP A 603 14.53 -2.41 16.87
N CYS A 604 14.54 -1.35 16.06
CA CYS A 604 13.41 -0.42 15.96
C CYS A 604 12.14 -1.09 15.42
N SER A 605 12.27 -1.98 14.43
CA SER A 605 11.15 -2.76 13.89
C SER A 605 10.50 -3.63 14.98
N ALA A 606 11.32 -4.39 15.72
CA ALA A 606 10.86 -5.20 16.84
C ALA A 606 10.24 -4.35 17.96
N LEU A 607 10.87 -3.22 18.30
CA LEU A 607 10.35 -2.28 19.30
C LEU A 607 8.94 -1.79 18.95
N TYR A 608 8.70 -1.41 17.69
CA TYR A 608 7.39 -0.90 17.27
C TYR A 608 6.33 -2.00 17.30
N LYS A 609 6.63 -3.18 16.76
CA LYS A 609 5.73 -4.35 16.79
C LYS A 609 5.31 -4.71 18.21
N LEU A 610 6.28 -4.91 19.09
CA LEU A 610 6.05 -5.34 20.47
C LEU A 610 5.38 -4.24 21.31
N SER A 611 5.71 -2.96 21.07
CA SER A 611 5.05 -1.86 21.77
C SER A 611 3.58 -1.72 21.36
N VAL A 612 3.28 -1.85 20.05
CA VAL A 612 1.91 -1.82 19.55
C VAL A 612 1.12 -3.04 20.06
N ALA A 613 1.69 -4.26 19.98
CA ALA A 613 1.05 -5.46 20.51
C ALA A 613 0.73 -5.32 22.01
N ASN A 614 1.69 -4.85 22.80
CA ASN A 614 1.50 -4.63 24.22
C ASN A 614 0.48 -3.52 24.55
N HIS A 615 0.35 -2.51 23.69
CA HIS A 615 -0.65 -1.46 23.86
C HIS A 615 -2.08 -1.98 23.70
N TYR A 616 -2.30 -2.85 22.71
CA TYR A 616 -3.61 -3.42 22.37
C TYR A 616 -3.84 -4.82 22.96
N ARG A 617 -3.05 -5.25 23.94
CA ARG A 617 -3.04 -6.64 24.46
C ARG A 617 -4.38 -7.12 25.05
N ASN A 618 -5.28 -6.19 25.38
CA ASN A 618 -6.61 -6.45 25.94
C ASN A 618 -7.74 -5.95 25.02
N ASP A 619 -7.41 -5.59 23.78
CA ASP A 619 -8.36 -5.08 22.80
C ASP A 619 -8.62 -6.11 21.70
N ILE A 620 -9.84 -6.09 21.17
CA ILE A 620 -10.09 -6.66 19.85
C ILE A 620 -9.66 -5.61 18.82
N ILE A 621 -8.91 -6.04 17.81
CA ILE A 621 -8.30 -5.16 16.82
C ILE A 621 -8.64 -5.58 15.39
N TRP A 622 -8.59 -4.60 14.47
CA TRP A 622 -8.87 -4.79 13.06
C TRP A 622 -7.78 -4.18 12.18
N PHE A 623 -7.62 -4.77 10.99
CA PHE A 623 -6.66 -4.34 9.98
C PHE A 623 -7.39 -3.91 8.70
N PRO A 624 -7.60 -2.60 8.46
CA PRO A 624 -7.98 -2.08 7.15
C PRO A 624 -7.03 -2.56 6.03
N HIS A 625 -7.54 -2.90 4.85
CA HIS A 625 -6.75 -3.46 3.73
C HIS A 625 -6.93 -2.69 2.41
N ASN A 626 -5.87 -2.26 1.76
CA ASN A 626 -5.98 -1.74 0.39
C ASN A 626 -5.16 -2.58 -0.59
N LEU A 627 -5.25 -2.24 -1.87
CA LEU A 627 -4.68 -3.02 -2.95
C LEU A 627 -3.44 -2.36 -3.52
N ASP A 628 -2.54 -3.12 -4.15
CA ASP A 628 -1.66 -2.55 -5.16
C ASP A 628 -2.33 -2.53 -6.55
N PHE A 629 -1.63 -1.98 -7.54
CA PHE A 629 -2.15 -1.88 -8.92
C PHE A 629 -2.41 -3.22 -9.62
N ARG A 630 -1.97 -4.35 -9.04
CA ARG A 630 -2.13 -5.71 -9.58
C ARG A 630 -3.24 -6.47 -8.85
N GLY A 631 -3.82 -5.88 -7.80
CA GLY A 631 -4.84 -6.49 -6.95
C GLY A 631 -4.26 -7.23 -5.73
N ARG A 632 -2.99 -7.09 -5.38
CA ARG A 632 -2.47 -7.69 -4.13
C ARG A 632 -2.99 -6.90 -2.94
N VAL A 633 -3.49 -7.60 -1.92
CA VAL A 633 -4.07 -7.03 -0.71
C VAL A 633 -3.02 -6.79 0.37
N TYR A 634 -3.13 -5.69 1.12
CA TYR A 634 -2.20 -5.34 2.20
C TYR A 634 -2.90 -4.63 3.36
N PRO A 635 -2.67 -5.05 4.62
CA PRO A 635 -2.99 -4.26 5.81
C PRO A 635 -2.41 -2.85 5.73
N CYS A 636 -3.21 -1.84 6.07
CA CYS A 636 -2.79 -0.44 6.15
C CYS A 636 -1.75 -0.18 7.24
N PRO A 637 -1.90 -0.70 8.47
CA PRO A 637 -0.86 -0.59 9.50
C PRO A 637 0.43 -1.32 9.07
N PRO A 638 1.62 -0.69 9.12
CA PRO A 638 2.85 -1.25 8.55
C PRO A 638 3.69 -2.07 9.55
N HIS A 639 3.37 -2.03 10.85
CA HIS A 639 4.22 -2.60 11.90
C HIS A 639 3.72 -3.97 12.36
N LEU A 640 2.56 -4.01 13.02
CA LEU A 640 1.93 -5.24 13.52
C LEU A 640 0.75 -5.60 12.61
N HIS A 641 0.82 -6.76 11.94
CA HIS A 641 -0.26 -7.33 11.14
C HIS A 641 0.08 -8.78 10.74
N HIS A 642 -0.92 -9.58 10.36
CA HIS A 642 -0.76 -11.01 10.05
C HIS A 642 0.11 -11.30 8.80
N MET A 643 0.25 -10.36 7.86
CA MET A 643 1.22 -10.49 6.75
C MET A 643 2.68 -10.25 7.17
N GLY A 644 2.95 -9.95 8.45
CA GLY A 644 4.29 -9.73 8.96
C GLY A 644 5.15 -10.99 8.99
N ASP A 645 6.33 -10.86 9.61
CA ASP A 645 7.24 -11.97 9.91
C ASP A 645 6.69 -12.89 11.02
N ASP A 646 7.41 -13.98 11.31
CA ASP A 646 7.04 -14.98 12.31
C ASP A 646 6.67 -14.37 13.67
N VAL A 647 7.38 -13.32 14.10
CA VAL A 647 7.05 -12.53 15.29
C VAL A 647 5.63 -11.98 15.24
N CYS A 648 5.24 -11.32 14.14
CA CYS A 648 3.88 -10.80 14.00
C CYS A 648 2.83 -11.91 13.91
N ARG A 649 3.14 -13.02 13.22
CA ARG A 649 2.20 -14.13 13.03
C ARG A 649 1.95 -14.90 14.32
N GLY A 650 2.99 -15.16 15.12
CA GLY A 650 2.85 -15.79 16.45
C GLY A 650 2.08 -14.94 17.47
N LEU A 651 1.98 -13.63 17.24
CA LEU A 651 1.28 -12.68 18.13
C LEU A 651 -0.22 -12.53 17.87
N LEU A 652 -0.76 -13.06 16.77
CA LEU A 652 -2.12 -12.76 16.33
C LEU A 652 -3.00 -14.01 16.32
N LEU A 653 -4.12 -13.93 17.03
CA LEU A 653 -5.17 -14.96 17.07
C LEU A 653 -6.49 -14.39 16.57
N PHE A 654 -7.39 -15.24 16.06
CA PHE A 654 -8.75 -14.81 15.75
C PHE A 654 -9.49 -14.44 17.05
N ALA A 655 -10.22 -13.33 17.05
CA ALA A 655 -10.95 -12.90 18.23
C ALA A 655 -12.09 -13.88 18.58
N LYS A 656 -12.80 -14.37 17.56
CA LYS A 656 -13.80 -15.44 17.73
C LYS A 656 -13.12 -16.79 17.57
N GLY A 657 -13.20 -17.63 18.60
CA GLY A 657 -12.75 -19.01 18.52
C GLY A 657 -13.83 -19.93 17.94
N ARG A 658 -13.42 -21.11 17.49
CA ARG A 658 -14.31 -22.16 16.97
C ARG A 658 -13.93 -23.50 17.59
N VAL A 659 -14.93 -24.31 17.93
CA VAL A 659 -14.72 -25.67 18.43
C VAL A 659 -13.91 -26.47 17.42
N LEU A 660 -12.89 -27.20 17.89
CA LEU A 660 -11.96 -27.95 17.04
C LEU A 660 -12.64 -29.12 16.31
N GLY A 661 -13.44 -29.91 17.04
CA GLY A 661 -13.82 -31.24 16.59
C GLY A 661 -12.60 -32.16 16.38
N LYS A 662 -12.85 -33.43 16.04
CA LYS A 662 -11.77 -34.41 15.85
C LYS A 662 -10.81 -34.01 14.72
N ARG A 663 -11.37 -33.65 13.56
CA ARG A 663 -10.59 -33.23 12.38
C ARG A 663 -9.83 -31.93 12.61
N GLY A 664 -10.41 -30.95 13.30
CA GLY A 664 -9.69 -29.71 13.59
C GLY A 664 -8.51 -29.93 14.54
N PHE A 665 -8.63 -30.84 15.51
CA PHE A 665 -7.50 -31.18 16.37
C PHE A 665 -6.37 -31.89 15.60
N GLU A 666 -6.70 -32.75 14.65
CA GLU A 666 -5.71 -33.34 13.71
C GLU A 666 -5.02 -32.27 12.86
N TRP A 667 -5.79 -31.34 12.29
CA TRP A 667 -5.24 -30.23 11.51
C TRP A 667 -4.32 -29.33 12.33
N LEU A 668 -4.66 -29.06 13.59
CA LEU A 668 -3.80 -28.30 14.50
C LEU A 668 -2.44 -29.00 14.73
N LYS A 669 -2.43 -30.32 14.87
CA LYS A 669 -1.21 -31.13 14.99
C LYS A 669 -0.39 -31.14 13.70
N ILE A 670 -1.04 -31.36 12.56
CA ILE A 670 -0.39 -31.32 11.23
C ILE A 670 0.25 -29.95 11.00
N HIS A 671 -0.46 -28.89 11.36
CA HIS A 671 0.02 -27.52 11.25
C HIS A 671 1.28 -27.27 12.08
N CYS A 672 1.30 -27.73 13.35
CA CYS A 672 2.49 -27.68 14.19
C CYS A 672 3.71 -28.32 13.50
N VAL A 673 3.53 -29.49 12.87
CA VAL A 673 4.60 -30.14 12.11
C VAL A 673 5.00 -29.33 10.86
N ASN A 674 4.03 -28.78 10.13
CA ASN A 674 4.32 -27.96 8.94
C ASN A 674 5.21 -26.76 9.27
N LEU A 675 4.96 -26.08 10.41
CA LEU A 675 5.74 -24.95 10.91
C LEU A 675 7.21 -25.30 11.17
N THR A 676 7.50 -26.52 11.65
CA THR A 676 8.88 -27.00 11.90
C THR A 676 9.72 -27.17 10.65
N GLY A 677 9.05 -27.27 9.51
CA GLY A 677 9.63 -27.61 8.23
C GLY A 677 10.06 -29.07 8.05
N LEU A 678 9.77 -29.92 9.03
CA LEU A 678 9.97 -31.36 8.95
C LEU A 678 8.84 -32.03 8.16
N LYS A 679 9.09 -33.24 7.64
CA LYS A 679 8.09 -34.10 6.98
C LYS A 679 7.33 -33.44 5.80
N LYS A 680 7.86 -32.35 5.21
CA LYS A 680 7.22 -31.63 4.07
C LYS A 680 6.93 -32.49 2.84
N ARG A 681 7.65 -33.61 2.66
CA ARG A 681 7.49 -34.54 1.53
C ARG A 681 6.62 -35.76 1.85
N GLU A 682 6.20 -35.86 3.09
CA GLU A 682 5.39 -36.99 3.57
C GLU A 682 3.91 -36.66 3.43
N SER A 683 3.09 -37.71 3.48
CA SER A 683 1.63 -37.61 3.47
C SER A 683 1.09 -36.91 4.72
N LEU A 684 -0.18 -36.49 4.71
CA LEU A 684 -0.82 -35.87 5.87
C LEU A 684 -0.90 -36.84 7.06
N SER A 685 -1.13 -38.13 6.78
CA SER A 685 -1.17 -39.18 7.80
C SER A 685 0.19 -39.38 8.46
N ALA A 686 1.28 -39.38 7.69
CA ALA A 686 2.64 -39.48 8.24
C ALA A 686 3.03 -38.24 9.07
N ARG A 687 2.58 -37.05 8.68
CA ARG A 687 2.78 -35.82 9.49
C ARG A 687 2.01 -35.86 10.79
N LEU A 688 0.74 -36.31 10.74
CA LEU A 688 -0.09 -36.48 11.93
C LEU A 688 0.52 -37.51 12.89
N GLN A 689 0.98 -38.65 12.38
CA GLN A 689 1.65 -39.67 13.20
C GLN A 689 2.89 -39.09 13.88
N TYR A 690 3.74 -38.40 13.12
CA TYR A 690 4.92 -37.74 13.67
C TYR A 690 4.56 -36.75 14.78
N ALA A 691 3.51 -35.93 14.59
CA ALA A 691 3.02 -35.01 15.61
C ALA A 691 2.60 -35.73 16.91
N ASN A 692 1.98 -36.90 16.79
CA ASN A 692 1.62 -37.73 17.94
C ASN A 692 2.87 -38.31 18.63
N ASP A 693 3.86 -38.75 17.86
CA ASP A 693 5.12 -39.31 18.41
C ASP A 693 5.90 -38.26 19.22
N ILE A 694 5.89 -37.00 18.78
CA ILE A 694 6.59 -35.89 19.46
C ILE A 694 5.70 -35.08 20.41
N LEU A 695 4.52 -35.58 20.79
CA LEU A 695 3.57 -34.81 21.60
C LEU A 695 4.16 -34.31 22.93
N HIS A 696 5.10 -35.08 23.50
CA HIS A 696 5.86 -34.70 24.70
C HIS A 696 6.76 -33.48 24.49
N GLU A 697 7.30 -33.25 23.28
CA GLU A 697 8.06 -32.04 22.92
C GLU A 697 7.16 -30.82 22.75
N ILE A 698 5.96 -31.05 22.19
CA ILE A 698 4.95 -30.02 22.01
C ILE A 698 4.48 -29.50 23.39
N VAL A 699 4.12 -30.41 24.30
CA VAL A 699 3.66 -30.06 25.65
C VAL A 699 4.77 -29.42 26.49
N ASP A 700 6.01 -29.89 26.38
CA ASP A 700 7.16 -29.26 27.05
C ASP A 700 7.40 -27.84 26.55
N SER A 701 7.35 -27.63 25.23
CA SER A 701 7.48 -26.30 24.62
C SER A 701 6.38 -25.34 25.08
N ALA A 702 5.15 -25.83 25.27
CA ALA A 702 4.02 -25.04 25.74
C ALA A 702 4.13 -24.64 27.22
N THR A 703 4.52 -25.59 28.07
CA THR A 703 4.51 -25.45 29.54
C THR A 703 5.80 -24.88 30.10
N ARG A 704 6.94 -25.14 29.45
CA ARG A 704 8.28 -24.68 29.84
C ARG A 704 9.04 -24.11 28.63
N PRO A 705 8.53 -23.03 28.01
CA PRO A 705 9.07 -22.52 26.75
C PRO A 705 10.53 -22.05 26.81
N LEU A 706 10.95 -21.51 27.97
CA LEU A 706 12.31 -21.01 28.19
C LEU A 706 13.19 -21.99 28.97
N ASP A 707 12.61 -22.76 29.90
CA ASP A 707 13.34 -23.63 30.83
C ASP A 707 13.29 -25.13 30.46
N GLY A 708 12.50 -25.50 29.45
CA GLY A 708 12.37 -26.86 28.96
C GLY A 708 13.46 -27.26 27.95
N ARG A 709 13.15 -28.23 27.11
CA ARG A 709 14.04 -28.71 26.03
C ARG A 709 14.13 -27.74 24.86
N ARG A 710 13.26 -26.72 24.83
CA ARG A 710 13.21 -25.66 23.81
C ARG A 710 13.16 -26.22 22.39
N TRP A 711 12.44 -27.32 22.17
CA TRP A 711 12.33 -27.95 20.85
C TRP A 711 11.82 -26.98 19.77
N TRP A 712 10.84 -26.14 20.14
CA TRP A 712 10.24 -25.14 19.26
C TRP A 712 11.24 -24.15 18.64
N THR A 713 12.38 -23.86 19.29
CA THR A 713 13.39 -22.91 18.77
C THR A 713 14.17 -23.46 17.57
N LYS A 714 14.09 -24.77 17.32
CA LYS A 714 14.72 -25.44 16.16
C LYS A 714 13.85 -25.42 14.90
N SER A 715 12.63 -24.88 15.01
CA SER A 715 11.67 -24.77 13.92
C SER A 715 12.10 -23.77 12.85
N GLU A 716 11.59 -23.92 11.62
CA GLU A 716 11.71 -22.86 10.59
C GLU A 716 10.91 -21.60 10.97
N GLU A 717 9.81 -21.75 11.72
CA GLU A 717 8.91 -20.67 12.17
C GLU A 717 8.67 -20.78 13.70
N PRO A 718 9.67 -20.44 14.53
CA PRO A 718 9.69 -20.76 15.95
C PRO A 718 8.56 -20.15 16.76
N TRP A 719 8.19 -18.88 16.53
CA TRP A 719 7.14 -18.21 17.30
C TRP A 719 5.76 -18.75 17.00
N GLN A 720 5.43 -18.99 15.72
CA GLN A 720 4.20 -19.69 15.35
C GLN A 720 4.18 -21.11 15.90
N THR A 721 5.32 -21.82 15.91
CA THR A 721 5.43 -23.18 16.48
C THR A 721 5.12 -23.16 17.97
N LEU A 722 5.73 -22.23 18.72
CA LEU A 722 5.47 -22.08 20.15
C LEU A 722 3.98 -21.77 20.41
N ALA A 723 3.42 -20.84 19.65
CA ALA A 723 2.01 -20.46 19.75
C ALA A 723 1.09 -21.67 19.48
N CYS A 724 1.39 -22.48 18.46
CA CYS A 724 0.64 -23.70 18.15
C CYS A 724 0.81 -24.79 19.22
N CYS A 725 2.01 -24.92 19.81
CA CYS A 725 2.25 -25.82 20.93
C CYS A 725 1.38 -25.47 22.13
N MET A 726 1.29 -24.18 22.47
CA MET A 726 0.40 -23.69 23.54
C MET A 726 -1.06 -24.02 23.24
N GLU A 727 -1.51 -23.82 22.01
CA GLU A 727 -2.88 -24.17 21.61
C GLU A 727 -3.17 -25.67 21.74
N ILE A 728 -2.24 -26.53 21.31
CA ILE A 728 -2.38 -28.00 21.44
C ILE A 728 -2.43 -28.40 22.91
N ALA A 729 -1.57 -27.83 23.76
CA ALA A 729 -1.57 -28.12 25.19
C ALA A 729 -2.88 -27.66 25.86
N ASN A 730 -3.41 -26.50 25.48
CA ASN A 730 -4.71 -26.02 25.97
C ASN A 730 -5.84 -26.95 25.54
N ALA A 731 -5.83 -27.42 24.29
CA ALA A 731 -6.83 -28.38 23.81
C ALA A 731 -6.75 -29.70 24.58
N LEU A 732 -5.56 -30.26 24.80
CA LEU A 732 -5.36 -31.48 25.59
C LEU A 732 -5.84 -31.35 27.04
N ASN A 733 -5.70 -30.16 27.64
CA ASN A 733 -6.11 -29.87 29.01
C ASN A 733 -7.60 -29.47 29.13
N CYS A 734 -8.36 -29.45 28.03
CA CYS A 734 -9.79 -29.18 28.06
C CYS A 734 -10.54 -30.34 28.73
N GLN A 735 -11.26 -30.06 29.82
CA GLN A 735 -11.96 -31.08 30.62
C GLN A 735 -12.99 -31.88 29.83
N GLU A 736 -13.63 -31.25 28.84
CA GLU A 736 -14.63 -31.88 27.96
C GLU A 736 -14.00 -32.68 26.80
N GLY A 737 -12.67 -32.64 26.66
CA GLY A 737 -11.91 -33.27 25.58
C GLY A 737 -11.38 -32.28 24.54
N ALA A 738 -10.28 -32.65 23.89
CA ALA A 738 -9.60 -31.80 22.91
C ALA A 738 -10.46 -31.43 21.69
N ASP A 739 -11.42 -32.27 21.31
CA ASP A 739 -12.37 -31.99 20.24
C ASP A 739 -13.43 -30.96 20.63
N ARG A 740 -13.64 -30.69 21.92
CA ARG A 740 -14.56 -29.67 22.43
C ARG A 740 -13.89 -28.32 22.72
N TYR A 741 -12.56 -28.29 22.72
CA TYR A 741 -11.81 -27.05 22.91
C TYR A 741 -12.15 -25.99 21.83
N VAL A 742 -12.40 -24.77 22.29
CA VAL A 742 -12.66 -23.60 21.43
C VAL A 742 -11.32 -22.96 21.06
N SER A 743 -10.86 -23.21 19.84
CA SER A 743 -9.57 -22.73 19.35
C SER A 743 -9.69 -21.38 18.64
N HIS A 744 -8.77 -20.48 18.97
CA HIS A 744 -8.62 -19.16 18.34
C HIS A 744 -7.49 -19.13 17.32
N PHE A 745 -6.76 -20.23 17.19
CA PHE A 745 -5.53 -20.31 16.43
C PHE A 745 -5.78 -20.36 14.91
N PRO A 746 -5.13 -19.49 14.12
CA PRO A 746 -5.24 -19.53 12.68
C PRO A 746 -4.39 -20.67 12.09
N ILE A 747 -4.99 -21.47 11.20
CA ILE A 747 -4.29 -22.48 10.41
C ILE A 747 -4.09 -21.96 8.99
N HIS A 748 -2.83 -21.88 8.56
CA HIS A 748 -2.46 -21.46 7.20
C HIS A 748 -2.26 -22.66 6.26
N GLN A 749 -2.66 -22.47 5.00
CA GLN A 749 -2.48 -23.40 3.89
C GLN A 749 -1.75 -22.66 2.76
N ASP A 750 -0.57 -23.16 2.37
CA ASP A 750 0.34 -22.46 1.45
C ASP A 750 0.34 -23.10 0.06
N GLY A 751 0.34 -22.27 -0.98
CA GLY A 751 0.55 -22.75 -2.35
C GLY A 751 1.98 -23.27 -2.56
N SER A 752 2.13 -24.43 -3.20
CA SER A 752 3.44 -25.08 -3.41
C SER A 752 4.45 -24.20 -4.18
N CYS A 753 3.99 -23.66 -5.31
CA CYS A 753 4.68 -22.64 -6.11
C CYS A 753 3.64 -21.92 -6.96
N ASN A 754 2.89 -21.01 -6.32
CA ASN A 754 1.69 -20.39 -6.89
C ASN A 754 1.90 -19.83 -8.32
N GLY A 755 2.98 -19.08 -8.57
CA GLY A 755 3.27 -18.56 -9.91
C GLY A 755 3.41 -19.66 -10.99
N LEU A 756 4.04 -20.81 -10.68
CA LEU A 756 4.11 -21.95 -11.61
C LEU A 756 2.78 -22.68 -11.72
N GLN A 757 1.97 -22.74 -10.66
CA GLN A 757 0.61 -23.30 -10.71
C GLN A 757 -0.25 -22.52 -11.74
N HIS A 758 -0.22 -21.19 -11.70
CA HIS A 758 -0.93 -20.38 -12.70
C HIS A 758 -0.39 -20.58 -14.12
N TYR A 759 0.92 -20.65 -14.32
CA TYR A 759 1.45 -20.92 -15.66
C TYR A 759 1.08 -22.31 -16.18
N ALA A 760 1.16 -23.34 -15.32
CA ALA A 760 0.79 -24.71 -15.69
C ALA A 760 -0.70 -24.78 -16.06
N ALA A 761 -1.56 -24.09 -15.31
CA ALA A 761 -2.99 -24.02 -15.59
C ALA A 761 -3.32 -23.24 -16.87
N LEU A 762 -2.69 -22.08 -17.10
CA LEU A 762 -2.87 -21.27 -18.33
C LEU A 762 -2.42 -22.01 -19.59
N GLY A 763 -1.26 -22.66 -19.49
CA GLY A 763 -0.63 -23.38 -20.59
C GLY A 763 -1.12 -24.82 -20.75
N ARG A 764 -2.01 -25.31 -19.88
CA ARG A 764 -2.44 -26.71 -19.80
C ARG A 764 -1.26 -27.70 -19.81
N ASP A 765 -0.20 -27.38 -19.06
CA ASP A 765 1.05 -28.14 -18.99
C ASP A 765 0.95 -29.26 -17.96
N ALA A 766 0.74 -30.51 -18.41
CA ALA A 766 0.51 -31.65 -17.53
C ALA A 766 1.74 -32.02 -16.68
N ALA A 767 2.94 -31.96 -17.26
CA ALA A 767 4.18 -32.25 -16.53
C ALA A 767 4.47 -31.16 -15.50
N GLY A 768 4.32 -29.89 -15.90
CA GLY A 768 4.42 -28.75 -15.00
C GLY A 768 3.41 -28.83 -13.85
N ALA A 769 2.15 -29.15 -14.16
CA ALA A 769 1.04 -29.30 -13.22
C ALA A 769 1.32 -30.34 -12.12
N PHE A 770 1.86 -31.51 -12.50
CA PHE A 770 2.25 -32.55 -11.55
C PHE A 770 3.29 -32.04 -10.54
N HIS A 771 4.37 -31.40 -11.01
CA HIS A 771 5.46 -30.92 -10.14
C HIS A 771 5.05 -29.83 -9.15
N VAL A 772 3.91 -29.17 -9.37
CA VAL A 772 3.40 -28.09 -8.52
C VAL A 772 2.06 -28.44 -7.85
N ASN A 773 1.78 -29.75 -7.71
CA ASN A 773 0.62 -30.28 -6.99
C ASN A 773 -0.73 -29.83 -7.56
N LEU A 774 -0.85 -29.63 -8.87
CA LEU A 774 -2.17 -29.51 -9.51
C LEU A 774 -2.81 -30.87 -9.78
N CYS A 775 -2.02 -31.95 -9.79
CA CYS A 775 -2.51 -33.32 -9.92
C CYS A 775 -2.66 -33.99 -8.56
N ALA A 776 -3.60 -34.93 -8.45
CA ALA A 776 -3.70 -35.82 -7.29
C ALA A 776 -2.43 -36.69 -7.14
N SER A 777 -2.00 -36.89 -5.90
CA SER A 777 -0.82 -37.68 -5.54
C SER A 777 -0.91 -38.07 -4.06
N ASP A 778 -0.36 -39.23 -3.69
CA ASP A 778 -0.35 -39.73 -2.30
C ASP A 778 0.63 -38.95 -1.40
N THR A 779 1.65 -38.34 -2.01
CA THR A 779 2.62 -37.47 -1.36
C THR A 779 2.77 -36.15 -2.11
N PRO A 780 3.12 -35.05 -1.42
CA PRO A 780 3.33 -33.76 -2.06
C PRO A 780 4.57 -33.75 -2.95
N GLN A 781 4.42 -33.21 -4.15
CA GLN A 781 5.49 -32.96 -5.10
C GLN A 781 6.29 -31.70 -4.72
N ASP A 782 7.60 -31.72 -4.97
CA ASP A 782 8.54 -30.66 -4.61
C ASP A 782 9.31 -30.17 -5.84
N VAL A 783 8.73 -29.23 -6.59
CA VAL A 783 9.33 -28.64 -7.80
C VAL A 783 10.77 -28.18 -7.58
N TYR A 784 11.09 -27.64 -6.41
CA TYR A 784 12.43 -27.13 -6.11
C TYR A 784 13.46 -28.26 -6.05
N SER A 785 13.09 -29.42 -5.52
CA SER A 785 13.97 -30.59 -5.54
C SER A 785 14.05 -31.22 -6.93
N GLY A 786 12.95 -31.27 -7.67
CA GLY A 786 12.98 -31.72 -9.07
C GLY A 786 13.96 -30.91 -9.91
N VAL A 787 13.90 -29.58 -9.81
CA VAL A 787 14.85 -28.67 -10.47
C VAL A 787 16.28 -28.90 -9.99
N ALA A 788 16.51 -29.03 -8.68
CA ALA A 788 17.85 -29.29 -8.13
C ALA A 788 18.45 -30.60 -8.67
N SER A 789 17.66 -31.68 -8.73
CA SER A 789 18.08 -32.97 -9.29
C SER A 789 18.43 -32.87 -10.77
N LEU A 790 17.63 -32.14 -11.57
CA LEU A 790 17.97 -31.91 -12.99
C LEU A 790 19.26 -31.10 -13.16
N ILE A 791 19.47 -30.08 -12.32
CA ILE A 791 20.73 -29.30 -12.33
C ILE A 791 21.91 -30.20 -11.96
N GLU A 792 21.74 -31.07 -10.96
CA GLU A 792 22.78 -32.00 -10.53
C GLU A 792 23.14 -33.01 -11.61
N ASN A 793 22.15 -33.54 -12.34
CA ASN A 793 22.39 -34.41 -13.51
C ASN A 793 23.20 -33.68 -14.60
N LYS A 794 22.77 -32.47 -14.98
CA LYS A 794 23.50 -31.64 -15.98
C LYS A 794 24.90 -31.28 -15.49
N ARG A 795 25.08 -31.04 -14.19
CA ARG A 795 26.40 -30.79 -13.58
C ARG A 795 27.29 -32.04 -13.65
N ALA A 796 26.76 -33.21 -13.34
CA ALA A 796 27.50 -34.46 -13.44
C ALA A 796 27.95 -34.76 -14.88
N GLU A 797 27.10 -34.49 -15.86
CA GLU A 797 27.43 -34.60 -17.29
C GLU A 797 28.52 -33.61 -17.71
N ASP A 798 28.36 -32.31 -17.39
CA ASP A 798 29.37 -31.29 -17.70
C ASP A 798 30.72 -31.57 -17.01
N ALA A 799 30.70 -32.16 -15.82
CA ALA A 799 31.91 -32.55 -15.10
C ALA A 799 32.69 -33.66 -15.82
N LYS A 800 31.98 -34.56 -16.53
CA LYS A 800 32.60 -35.56 -17.44
C LYS A 800 33.21 -34.85 -18.65
N GLY A 801 32.52 -33.87 -19.22
CA GLY A 801 32.98 -33.01 -20.32
C GLY A 801 34.06 -31.98 -19.98
N PHE A 802 34.86 -32.20 -18.93
CA PHE A 802 35.96 -31.35 -18.47
C PHE A 802 35.60 -29.94 -17.97
N SER A 803 34.33 -29.67 -17.63
CA SER A 803 33.97 -28.40 -16.97
C SER A 803 34.56 -28.32 -15.56
N LYS A 804 35.57 -27.45 -15.38
CA LYS A 804 36.26 -27.23 -14.09
C LYS A 804 35.29 -26.80 -12.99
N VAL A 805 34.37 -25.88 -13.30
CA VAL A 805 33.37 -25.38 -12.34
C VAL A 805 32.39 -26.49 -11.94
N ALA A 806 31.95 -27.34 -12.87
CA ALA A 806 31.01 -28.41 -12.59
C ALA A 806 31.60 -29.49 -11.67
N ARG A 807 32.90 -29.81 -11.82
CA ARG A 807 33.63 -30.71 -10.90
C ARG A 807 33.71 -30.12 -9.50
N ARG A 808 34.10 -28.85 -9.37
CA ARG A 808 34.24 -28.16 -8.08
C ARG A 808 32.90 -27.94 -7.35
N LEU A 809 31.79 -27.97 -8.08
CA LEU A 809 30.44 -27.82 -7.54
C LEU A 809 29.82 -29.11 -6.98
N GLY A 810 30.49 -30.26 -7.09
CA GLY A 810 29.97 -31.53 -6.57
C GLY A 810 29.57 -31.42 -5.09
N GLY A 811 28.38 -31.90 -4.73
CA GLY A 811 27.84 -31.86 -3.37
C GLY A 811 27.19 -30.53 -2.94
N PHE A 812 27.40 -29.43 -3.67
CA PHE A 812 26.84 -28.11 -3.32
C PHE A 812 25.48 -27.81 -3.98
N VAL A 813 25.02 -28.64 -4.92
CA VAL A 813 23.73 -28.45 -5.61
C VAL A 813 22.59 -28.94 -4.72
N GLN A 814 22.07 -28.02 -3.89
CA GLN A 814 21.00 -28.33 -2.94
C GLN A 814 19.72 -27.53 -3.23
N ARG A 815 18.57 -28.09 -2.84
CA ARG A 815 17.25 -27.41 -2.93
C ARG A 815 17.29 -25.98 -2.41
N LYS A 816 17.91 -25.76 -1.24
CA LYS A 816 18.02 -24.43 -0.58
C LYS A 816 18.75 -23.39 -1.44
N VAL A 817 19.75 -23.82 -2.23
CA VAL A 817 20.55 -22.95 -3.10
C VAL A 817 19.73 -22.43 -4.29
N VAL A 818 18.85 -23.26 -4.85
CA VAL A 818 18.09 -22.92 -6.06
C VAL A 818 16.65 -22.45 -5.78
N LYS A 819 16.06 -22.79 -4.62
CA LYS A 819 14.66 -22.49 -4.24
C LYS A 819 14.27 -21.05 -4.55
N GLN A 820 15.02 -20.07 -4.04
CA GLN A 820 14.71 -18.65 -4.22
C GLN A 820 14.73 -18.23 -5.70
N THR A 821 15.64 -18.78 -6.50
CA THR A 821 15.75 -18.47 -7.93
C THR A 821 14.58 -19.06 -8.70
N VAL A 822 14.20 -20.30 -8.40
CA VAL A 822 13.01 -20.95 -8.97
C VAL A 822 11.75 -20.14 -8.64
N MET A 823 11.56 -19.75 -7.38
CA MET A 823 10.41 -18.95 -6.93
C MET A 823 10.32 -17.58 -7.61
N THR A 824 11.45 -16.94 -7.95
CA THR A 824 11.46 -15.58 -8.52
C THR A 824 11.53 -15.55 -10.05
N THR A 825 11.88 -16.66 -10.70
CA THR A 825 11.94 -16.75 -12.17
C THR A 825 10.56 -16.64 -12.81
N VAL A 826 9.54 -17.21 -12.19
CA VAL A 826 8.14 -17.02 -12.63
C VAL A 826 7.69 -15.57 -12.59
N TYR A 827 8.29 -14.78 -11.71
CA TYR A 827 8.02 -13.35 -11.55
C TYR A 827 9.05 -12.46 -12.28
N GLY A 828 9.73 -12.97 -13.30
CA GLY A 828 10.54 -12.16 -14.20
C GLY A 828 11.91 -11.74 -13.65
N VAL A 829 12.49 -12.48 -12.69
CA VAL A 829 13.86 -12.22 -12.23
C VAL A 829 14.83 -12.23 -13.42
N THR A 830 15.74 -11.26 -13.44
CA THR A 830 16.80 -11.22 -14.45
C THR A 830 17.90 -12.23 -14.12
N ARG A 831 18.69 -12.66 -15.12
CA ARG A 831 19.90 -13.49 -14.89
C ARG A 831 20.86 -12.89 -13.85
N TYR A 832 20.94 -11.55 -13.81
CA TYR A 832 21.72 -10.84 -12.78
C TYR A 832 21.15 -11.07 -11.38
N GLY A 833 19.85 -10.87 -11.21
CA GLY A 833 19.15 -11.10 -9.94
C GLY A 833 19.23 -12.55 -9.47
N ALA A 834 18.97 -13.51 -10.37
CA ALA A 834 19.08 -14.94 -10.11
C ALA A 834 20.47 -15.34 -9.63
N ARG A 835 21.53 -14.88 -10.32
CA ARG A 835 22.92 -15.15 -9.90
C ARG A 835 23.19 -14.63 -8.49
N HIS A 836 22.71 -13.43 -8.15
CA HIS A 836 22.88 -12.87 -6.82
C HIS A 836 22.15 -13.66 -5.73
N GLN A 837 20.95 -14.16 -6.02
CA GLN A 837 20.21 -15.02 -5.09
C GLN A 837 20.97 -16.32 -4.81
N ILE A 838 21.48 -16.98 -5.86
CA ILE A 838 22.29 -18.19 -5.73
C ILE A 838 23.58 -17.90 -4.97
N SER A 839 24.31 -16.84 -5.34
CA SER A 839 25.53 -16.40 -4.65
C SER A 839 25.29 -16.19 -3.15
N ARG A 840 24.15 -15.59 -2.77
CA ARG A 840 23.78 -15.41 -1.37
C ARG A 840 23.59 -16.74 -0.64
N GLN A 841 22.92 -17.71 -1.26
CA GLN A 841 22.70 -19.02 -0.64
C GLN A 841 24.00 -19.84 -0.55
N LEU A 842 24.87 -19.77 -1.58
CA LEU A 842 26.17 -20.44 -1.55
C LEU A 842 27.07 -19.93 -0.41
N LYS A 843 27.01 -18.63 -0.11
CA LYS A 843 27.75 -18.02 1.02
C LYS A 843 27.31 -18.51 2.40
N LEU A 844 26.09 -19.03 2.52
CA LEU A 844 25.55 -19.54 3.77
C LEU A 844 25.94 -21.01 4.02
N LEU A 845 26.58 -21.67 3.05
CA LEU A 845 27.11 -23.02 3.21
C LEU A 845 28.49 -22.95 3.91
N THR A 846 28.64 -23.69 5.00
CA THR A 846 29.84 -23.66 5.87
C THR A 846 31.14 -23.94 5.11
N ASP A 847 31.12 -24.89 4.17
CA ASP A 847 32.32 -25.40 3.49
C ASP A 847 32.46 -24.92 2.03
N PHE A 848 31.72 -23.88 1.62
CA PHE A 848 31.73 -23.42 0.22
C PHE A 848 32.94 -22.51 -0.08
N PRO A 849 33.78 -22.83 -1.10
CA PRO A 849 34.96 -22.03 -1.43
C PRO A 849 34.60 -20.63 -1.94
N LYS A 850 35.09 -19.59 -1.27
CA LYS A 850 34.75 -18.18 -1.58
C LYS A 850 35.15 -17.78 -3.00
N GLU A 851 36.30 -18.25 -3.48
CA GLU A 851 36.79 -17.97 -4.83
C GLU A 851 35.97 -18.63 -5.94
N LEU A 852 35.20 -19.69 -5.62
CA LEU A 852 34.32 -20.36 -6.57
C LEU A 852 32.98 -19.61 -6.73
N GLU A 853 32.60 -18.74 -5.80
CA GLU A 853 31.28 -18.09 -5.71
C GLU A 853 30.78 -17.52 -7.03
N PHE A 854 31.59 -16.73 -7.72
CA PHE A 854 31.16 -16.05 -8.94
C PHE A 854 30.93 -17.05 -10.08
N GLU A 855 31.86 -17.97 -10.31
CA GLU A 855 31.75 -18.99 -11.35
C GLU A 855 30.61 -19.97 -11.06
N ALA A 856 30.51 -20.44 -9.82
CA ALA A 856 29.44 -21.33 -9.36
C ALA A 856 28.06 -20.70 -9.50
N SER A 857 27.89 -19.47 -9.00
CA SER A 857 26.60 -18.80 -9.08
C SER A 857 26.18 -18.53 -10.52
N LYS A 858 27.13 -18.20 -11.41
CA LYS A 858 26.87 -18.02 -12.84
C LYS A 858 26.47 -19.34 -13.50
N TYR A 859 27.21 -20.42 -13.21
CA TYR A 859 26.94 -21.76 -13.74
C TYR A 859 25.57 -22.28 -13.29
N LEU A 860 25.29 -22.27 -11.98
CA LEU A 860 24.03 -22.73 -11.41
C LEU A 860 22.85 -21.88 -11.88
N MET A 861 23.02 -20.57 -12.02
CA MET A 861 22.00 -19.71 -12.61
C MET A 861 21.65 -20.17 -14.03
N GLN A 862 22.65 -20.37 -14.89
CA GLN A 862 22.42 -20.82 -16.25
C GLN A 862 21.70 -22.18 -16.30
N LYS A 863 22.18 -23.17 -15.52
CA LYS A 863 21.53 -24.49 -15.44
C LYS A 863 20.12 -24.42 -14.85
N THR A 864 19.85 -23.51 -13.91
CA THR A 864 18.50 -23.29 -13.38
C THR A 864 17.55 -22.81 -14.47
N PHE A 865 17.95 -21.83 -15.30
CA PHE A 865 17.12 -21.36 -16.42
C PHE A 865 16.91 -22.44 -17.50
N GLU A 866 17.95 -23.24 -17.79
CA GLU A 866 17.85 -24.37 -18.72
C GLU A 866 16.88 -25.45 -18.20
N SER A 867 17.04 -25.89 -16.96
CA SER A 867 16.17 -26.90 -16.33
C SER A 867 14.72 -26.42 -16.19
N LEU A 868 14.49 -25.16 -15.78
CA LEU A 868 13.15 -24.60 -15.74
C LEU A 868 12.51 -24.52 -17.13
N GLY A 869 13.28 -24.20 -18.16
CA GLY A 869 12.76 -24.16 -19.52
C GLY A 869 12.44 -25.53 -20.09
N GLN A 870 13.15 -26.57 -19.66
CA GLN A 870 12.84 -27.95 -19.98
C GLN A 870 11.57 -28.43 -19.27
N MET A 871 11.40 -28.08 -17.99
CA MET A 871 10.24 -28.51 -17.18
C MET A 871 8.95 -27.75 -17.48
N PHE A 872 9.03 -26.46 -17.84
CA PHE A 872 7.87 -25.57 -18.00
C PHE A 872 7.93 -24.84 -19.36
N SER A 873 7.86 -25.61 -20.44
CA SER A 873 7.97 -25.08 -21.81
C SER A 873 6.81 -24.13 -22.15
N SER A 874 5.57 -24.50 -21.79
CA SER A 874 4.38 -23.65 -21.98
C SER A 874 4.48 -22.34 -21.20
N ALA A 875 5.01 -22.37 -19.97
CA ALA A 875 5.22 -21.16 -19.18
C ALA A 875 6.17 -20.19 -19.89
N ARG A 876 7.26 -20.70 -20.47
CA ARG A 876 8.21 -19.88 -21.24
C ARG A 876 7.59 -19.28 -22.49
N ALA A 877 6.77 -20.05 -23.22
CA ALA A 877 6.06 -19.56 -24.40
C ALA A 877 5.11 -18.39 -24.03
N ILE A 878 4.33 -18.53 -22.95
CA ILE A 878 3.44 -17.48 -22.45
C ILE A 878 4.24 -16.24 -22.02
N GLN A 879 5.32 -16.42 -21.25
CA GLN A 879 6.17 -15.31 -20.82
C GLN A 879 6.76 -14.54 -22.00
N GLN A 880 7.23 -15.26 -23.03
CA GLN A 880 7.79 -14.67 -24.24
C GLN A 880 6.72 -13.88 -25.00
N TRP A 881 5.55 -14.47 -25.21
CA TRP A 881 4.43 -13.81 -25.87
C TRP A 881 4.07 -12.50 -25.15
N LEU A 882 3.79 -12.54 -23.84
CA LEU A 882 3.50 -11.33 -23.05
C LEU A 882 4.62 -10.27 -23.16
N THR A 883 5.89 -10.70 -23.09
CA THR A 883 7.06 -9.83 -23.24
C THR A 883 7.07 -9.11 -24.60
N GLU A 884 6.76 -9.82 -25.69
CA GLU A 884 6.69 -9.28 -27.04
C GLU A 884 5.53 -8.29 -27.18
N LEU A 885 4.33 -8.63 -26.68
CA LEU A 885 3.18 -7.73 -26.65
C LEU A 885 3.49 -6.41 -25.94
N ALA A 886 4.10 -6.47 -24.74
CA ALA A 886 4.50 -5.29 -23.99
C ALA A 886 5.53 -4.42 -24.74
N SER A 887 6.43 -5.03 -25.51
CA SER A 887 7.38 -4.30 -26.34
C SER A 887 6.66 -3.53 -27.45
N LEU A 888 5.68 -4.15 -28.12
CA LEU A 888 4.88 -3.51 -29.18
C LEU A 888 4.03 -2.37 -28.61
N ILE A 889 3.31 -2.61 -27.50
CA ILE A 889 2.48 -1.58 -26.84
C ILE A 889 3.32 -0.36 -26.44
N SER A 890 4.44 -0.59 -25.74
CA SER A 890 5.23 0.51 -25.19
C SER A 890 6.04 1.30 -26.23
N LYS A 891 6.51 0.65 -27.32
CA LYS A 891 7.31 1.31 -28.36
C LYS A 891 6.44 1.91 -29.47
N ASP A 892 5.47 1.16 -29.95
CA ASP A 892 4.64 1.53 -31.11
C ASP A 892 3.43 2.37 -30.67
N CYS A 893 2.67 1.89 -29.67
CA CYS A 893 1.49 2.62 -29.16
C CYS A 893 1.85 3.74 -28.16
N ARG A 894 3.07 3.73 -27.60
CA ARG A 894 3.58 4.69 -26.60
C ARG A 894 2.69 4.83 -25.35
N ARG A 895 2.01 3.75 -24.97
CA ARG A 895 1.15 3.65 -23.78
C ARG A 895 1.68 2.61 -22.79
N ALA A 896 1.27 2.69 -21.52
CA ALA A 896 1.54 1.59 -20.61
C ALA A 896 0.73 0.35 -21.00
N VAL A 897 1.19 -0.81 -20.54
CA VAL A 897 0.44 -2.05 -20.68
C VAL A 897 -0.69 -2.05 -19.65
N GLN A 898 -1.91 -2.35 -20.11
CA GLN A 898 -3.10 -2.48 -19.29
C GLN A 898 -3.92 -3.71 -19.69
N TRP A 899 -4.66 -4.27 -18.74
CA TRP A 899 -5.61 -5.37 -18.95
C TRP A 899 -6.68 -5.37 -17.86
N LYS A 900 -7.72 -6.17 -18.04
CA LYS A 900 -8.70 -6.51 -16.99
C LYS A 900 -8.51 -7.97 -16.58
N THR A 901 -8.59 -8.26 -15.29
CA THR A 901 -8.63 -9.64 -14.80
C THR A 901 -10.00 -10.27 -15.07
N PRO A 902 -10.14 -11.61 -14.97
CA PRO A 902 -11.45 -12.26 -15.07
C PRO A 902 -12.49 -11.80 -14.02
N LEU A 903 -12.04 -11.19 -12.92
CA LEU A 903 -12.89 -10.53 -11.92
C LEU A 903 -13.19 -9.05 -12.25
N ASN A 904 -12.93 -8.62 -13.49
CA ASN A 904 -13.01 -7.23 -13.97
C ASN A 904 -12.08 -6.24 -13.28
N PHE A 905 -11.13 -6.70 -12.44
CA PHE A 905 -10.19 -5.78 -11.81
C PHE A 905 -9.24 -5.18 -12.86
N PRO A 906 -9.16 -3.85 -12.97
CA PRO A 906 -8.34 -3.18 -13.97
C PRO A 906 -6.89 -3.04 -13.50
N VAL A 907 -5.96 -3.45 -14.34
CA VAL A 907 -4.53 -3.37 -14.06
C VAL A 907 -3.84 -2.48 -15.08
N VAL A 908 -3.06 -1.51 -14.60
CA VAL A 908 -2.24 -0.60 -15.42
C VAL A 908 -0.82 -0.61 -14.88
N GLN A 909 0.18 -0.92 -15.73
CA GLN A 909 1.57 -0.96 -15.29
C GLN A 909 2.15 0.45 -15.06
N PRO A 910 2.60 0.78 -13.83
CA PRO A 910 3.02 2.13 -13.44
C PRO A 910 4.45 2.49 -13.91
N TYR A 911 4.94 1.93 -15.01
CA TYR A 911 6.35 2.04 -15.41
C TYR A 911 6.58 3.10 -16.49
N TYR A 912 7.00 4.28 -16.03
CA TYR A 912 7.33 5.42 -16.88
C TYR A 912 8.79 5.80 -16.75
N ARG A 913 9.31 6.48 -17.78
CA ARG A 913 10.67 7.01 -17.71
C ARG A 913 10.71 8.12 -16.68
N SER A 914 11.57 7.98 -15.67
CA SER A 914 11.89 9.09 -14.77
C SER A 914 12.50 10.24 -15.58
N GLY A 915 11.70 11.26 -15.89
CA GLY A 915 12.26 12.60 -16.07
C GLY A 915 12.68 13.12 -14.70
N GLY A 916 13.48 14.18 -14.65
CA GLY A 916 13.85 14.78 -13.38
C GLY A 916 12.62 15.20 -12.56
N VAL A 917 12.82 15.41 -11.27
CA VAL A 917 11.78 15.90 -10.34
C VAL A 917 11.12 17.14 -10.94
N ALA A 918 9.78 17.12 -11.03
CA ALA A 918 8.95 18.08 -11.73
C ALA A 918 9.31 19.52 -11.35
N ALA A 919 9.71 20.33 -12.33
CA ALA A 919 9.90 21.77 -12.17
C ALA A 919 8.67 22.49 -11.64
N SER A 920 8.91 23.65 -10.99
CA SER A 920 7.86 24.61 -10.72
C SER A 920 7.16 24.86 -12.05
N VAL A 921 5.94 24.36 -12.13
CA VAL A 921 5.28 24.13 -13.40
C VAL A 921 4.99 25.43 -14.15
N PHE A 922 4.94 26.54 -13.39
CA PHE A 922 4.73 27.88 -13.91
C PHE A 922 5.94 28.83 -13.74
N GLY A 923 7.08 28.39 -13.21
CA GLY A 923 8.23 29.29 -12.94
C GLY A 923 7.98 30.37 -11.88
N ASP A 924 6.73 30.53 -11.41
CA ASP A 924 6.21 31.77 -10.81
C ASP A 924 5.66 31.60 -9.38
N TYR A 925 5.88 30.46 -8.73
CA TYR A 925 5.71 30.38 -7.27
C TYR A 925 6.83 31.21 -6.61
N GLY A 926 6.67 32.55 -6.61
CA GLY A 926 7.48 33.58 -5.92
C GLY A 926 8.98 33.58 -6.25
N ALA A 927 9.53 34.53 -7.01
CA ALA A 927 9.68 35.93 -6.57
C ALA A 927 9.70 36.07 -5.03
N THR A 928 10.56 35.32 -4.35
CA THR A 928 10.92 35.61 -2.96
C THR A 928 11.62 36.97 -2.92
N CYS A 929 11.17 37.81 -2.00
CA CYS A 929 11.62 39.18 -1.79
C CYS A 929 13.15 39.30 -1.93
N LYS A 930 13.61 40.25 -2.75
CA LYS A 930 15.04 40.59 -2.90
C LYS A 930 15.64 40.77 -1.49
N GLY A 931 16.42 39.82 -0.99
CA GLY A 931 16.99 39.93 0.36
C GLY A 931 17.78 38.73 0.89
N SER A 932 17.47 37.50 0.50
CA SER A 932 18.31 36.33 0.87
C SER A 932 18.66 35.52 -0.37
N GLY A 933 19.92 35.10 -0.48
CA GLY A 933 20.46 34.44 -1.67
C GLY A 933 19.61 33.24 -2.10
N LEU A 934 18.80 33.41 -3.15
CA LEU A 934 17.99 32.33 -3.69
C LEU A 934 18.90 31.24 -4.27
N ARG A 935 18.89 30.07 -3.63
CA ARG A 935 19.31 28.82 -4.28
C ARG A 935 18.50 28.69 -5.57
N LYS A 936 19.19 28.77 -6.73
CA LYS A 936 18.60 28.46 -8.05
C LYS A 936 17.88 27.12 -7.93
N SER A 937 16.62 27.12 -8.32
CA SER A 937 15.70 26.01 -8.15
C SER A 937 16.30 24.77 -8.87
N ILE A 938 16.68 23.74 -8.10
CA ILE A 938 17.17 22.44 -8.64
C ILE A 938 15.95 21.68 -9.15
N TYR A 939 15.44 22.01 -10.33
CA TYR A 939 14.30 21.30 -10.88
C TYR A 939 14.56 20.79 -12.28
N GLY A 940 14.33 19.49 -12.47
CA GLY A 940 14.59 18.77 -13.70
C GLY A 940 13.44 18.85 -14.70
N LYS A 941 13.71 18.42 -15.94
CA LYS A 941 12.69 18.19 -16.98
C LYS A 941 11.57 17.29 -16.43
N LEU A 942 10.32 17.68 -16.69
CA LEU A 942 9.09 16.93 -16.35
C LEU A 942 9.28 15.42 -16.48
N SER A 943 8.78 14.64 -15.53
CA SER A 943 8.68 13.19 -15.69
C SER A 943 8.05 12.89 -17.05
N SER A 944 8.77 12.12 -17.84
CA SER A 944 8.35 11.80 -19.20
C SER A 944 7.07 10.97 -19.11
N THR A 945 5.99 11.44 -19.73
CA THR A 945 4.77 10.64 -19.93
C THR A 945 5.01 9.40 -20.81
N LYS A 946 6.21 9.26 -21.40
CA LYS A 946 6.59 8.07 -22.16
C LYS A 946 6.82 6.87 -21.23
N PRO A 947 6.19 5.72 -21.52
CA PRO A 947 6.46 4.46 -20.83
C PRO A 947 7.95 4.07 -20.89
N ASP A 948 8.43 3.44 -19.82
CA ASP A 948 9.73 2.78 -19.83
C ASP A 948 9.57 1.40 -20.48
N SER A 949 9.87 1.31 -21.79
CA SER A 949 9.73 0.08 -22.57
C SER A 949 10.46 -1.12 -21.97
N ARG A 950 11.60 -0.91 -21.28
CA ARG A 950 12.34 -2.02 -20.65
C ARG A 950 11.58 -2.55 -19.44
N LYS A 951 11.07 -1.65 -18.58
CA LYS A 951 10.30 -2.04 -17.39
C LYS A 951 8.92 -2.58 -17.75
N GLN A 952 8.23 -1.98 -18.72
CA GLN A 952 6.94 -2.46 -19.23
C GLN A 952 7.06 -3.91 -19.73
N ARG A 953 8.08 -4.19 -20.55
CA ARG A 953 8.37 -5.52 -21.06
C ARG A 953 8.67 -6.53 -19.97
N ASN A 954 9.59 -6.20 -19.07
CA ASN A 954 10.01 -7.13 -18.02
C ASN A 954 8.94 -7.31 -16.92
N GLY A 955 8.05 -6.33 -16.75
CA GLY A 955 7.00 -6.33 -15.73
C GLY A 955 5.73 -7.06 -16.15
N PHE A 956 5.44 -7.20 -17.45
CA PHE A 956 4.13 -7.70 -17.88
C PHE A 956 3.88 -9.15 -17.47
N PRO A 957 4.77 -10.13 -17.75
CA PRO A 957 4.56 -11.50 -17.28
C PRO A 957 4.36 -11.63 -15.76
N PRO A 958 5.23 -11.07 -14.89
CA PRO A 958 5.01 -11.14 -13.43
C PRO A 958 3.71 -10.48 -12.99
N ASN A 959 3.40 -9.29 -13.52
CA ASN A 959 2.24 -8.55 -13.07
C ASN A 959 0.93 -9.22 -13.52
N PHE A 960 0.93 -9.83 -14.71
CA PHE A 960 -0.19 -10.61 -15.20
C PHE A 960 -0.48 -11.80 -14.29
N ILE A 961 0.53 -12.61 -13.97
CA ILE A 961 0.36 -13.75 -13.06
C ILE A 961 -0.04 -13.32 -11.66
N HIS A 962 0.59 -12.28 -11.09
CA HIS A 962 0.18 -11.74 -9.80
C HIS A 962 -1.29 -11.29 -9.78
N SER A 963 -1.81 -10.75 -10.90
CA SER A 963 -3.21 -10.35 -10.99
C SER A 963 -4.19 -11.53 -11.02
N LEU A 964 -3.78 -12.67 -11.58
CA LEU A 964 -4.57 -13.90 -11.56
C LEU A 964 -4.55 -14.55 -10.17
N ASP A 965 -3.39 -14.58 -9.53
CA ASP A 965 -3.21 -15.04 -8.15
C ASP A 965 -4.08 -14.23 -7.18
N SER A 966 -4.03 -12.90 -7.29
CA SER A 966 -4.95 -12.00 -6.57
C SER A 966 -6.42 -12.30 -6.85
N SER A 967 -6.78 -12.59 -8.11
CA SER A 967 -8.18 -12.91 -8.46
C SER A 967 -8.62 -14.25 -7.85
N HIS A 968 -7.74 -15.24 -7.80
CA HIS A 968 -8.01 -16.53 -7.14
C HIS A 968 -8.20 -16.37 -5.63
N MET A 969 -7.35 -15.57 -4.97
CA MET A 969 -7.50 -15.23 -3.56
C MET A 969 -8.83 -14.51 -3.30
N MET A 970 -9.20 -13.52 -4.13
CA MET A 970 -10.48 -12.79 -4.00
C MET A 970 -11.69 -13.72 -4.15
N LEU A 971 -11.69 -14.60 -5.17
CA LEU A 971 -12.74 -15.62 -5.33
C LEU A 971 -12.85 -16.50 -4.09
N THR A 972 -11.72 -17.07 -3.66
CA THR A 972 -11.67 -17.96 -2.49
C THR A 972 -12.18 -17.25 -1.24
N SER A 973 -11.76 -16.01 -1.01
CA SER A 973 -12.23 -15.16 0.07
C SER A 973 -13.76 -15.07 0.05
N LEU A 974 -14.35 -14.58 -1.05
CA LEU A 974 -15.78 -14.33 -1.15
C LEU A 974 -16.61 -15.61 -0.93
N PHE A 975 -16.21 -16.73 -1.51
CA PHE A 975 -16.89 -18.02 -1.31
C PHE A 975 -16.69 -18.58 0.10
N CYS A 976 -15.53 -18.37 0.74
CA CYS A 976 -15.32 -18.71 2.15
C CYS A 976 -16.25 -17.89 3.07
N GLN A 977 -16.41 -16.59 2.84
CA GLN A 977 -17.36 -15.77 3.61
C GLN A 977 -18.78 -16.26 3.39
N HIS A 978 -19.15 -16.54 2.14
CA HIS A 978 -20.47 -17.03 1.80
C HIS A 978 -20.79 -18.34 2.54
N ALA A 979 -19.80 -19.23 2.66
CA ALA A 979 -19.87 -20.48 3.43
C ALA A 979 -19.71 -20.31 4.96
N GLY A 980 -19.57 -19.08 5.48
CA GLY A 980 -19.45 -18.83 6.92
C GLY A 980 -18.09 -19.22 7.50
N LEU A 981 -16.98 -18.99 6.79
CA LEU A 981 -15.63 -19.21 7.30
C LEU A 981 -14.96 -17.88 7.67
N THR A 982 -14.21 -17.87 8.78
CA THR A 982 -13.16 -16.86 8.98
C THR A 982 -12.09 -17.07 7.92
N PHE A 983 -11.72 -16.00 7.23
CA PHE A 983 -10.71 -16.03 6.19
C PHE A 983 -9.75 -14.85 6.33
N ALA A 984 -8.46 -15.15 6.41
CA ALA A 984 -7.38 -14.18 6.25
C ALA A 984 -6.40 -14.68 5.20
N SER A 985 -5.56 -13.80 4.66
CA SER A 985 -4.66 -14.17 3.58
C SER A 985 -3.35 -13.38 3.62
N VAL A 986 -2.25 -14.07 3.36
CA VAL A 986 -0.97 -13.47 2.98
C VAL A 986 -0.75 -13.65 1.47
N HIS A 987 -1.76 -13.28 0.68
CA HIS A 987 -1.81 -13.37 -0.78
C HIS A 987 -1.81 -14.79 -1.36
N ASP A 988 -0.76 -15.60 -1.19
CA ASP A 988 -0.64 -16.99 -1.69
C ASP A 988 -0.72 -18.05 -0.57
N CYS A 989 -1.15 -17.62 0.61
CA CYS A 989 -1.22 -18.36 1.85
C CYS A 989 -2.54 -18.01 2.54
N PHE A 990 -3.45 -18.98 2.70
CA PHE A 990 -4.83 -18.77 3.13
C PHE A 990 -5.10 -19.35 4.53
N TRP A 991 -5.78 -18.58 5.37
CA TRP A 991 -5.88 -18.83 6.81
C TRP A 991 -7.33 -19.00 7.23
N THR A 992 -7.62 -20.01 8.04
CA THR A 992 -8.95 -20.24 8.63
C THR A 992 -8.84 -20.97 9.98
N HIS A 993 -9.96 -21.31 10.62
CA HIS A 993 -9.95 -22.16 11.83
C HIS A 993 -9.59 -23.61 11.48
N ALA A 994 -8.96 -24.33 12.41
CA ALA A 994 -8.57 -25.72 12.18
C ALA A 994 -9.74 -26.63 11.76
N SER A 995 -10.94 -26.39 12.32
CA SER A 995 -12.15 -27.16 12.00
C SER A 995 -12.73 -26.89 10.61
N THR A 996 -12.27 -25.84 9.91
CA THR A 996 -12.76 -25.45 8.59
C THR A 996 -11.75 -25.59 7.46
N VAL A 997 -10.55 -26.11 7.74
CA VAL A 997 -9.48 -26.31 6.74
C VAL A 997 -9.97 -27.15 5.57
N ASP A 998 -10.66 -28.27 5.83
CA ASP A 998 -11.17 -29.15 4.76
C ASP A 998 -12.18 -28.42 3.84
N VAL A 999 -13.04 -27.57 4.41
CA VAL A 999 -14.02 -26.76 3.65
C VAL A 999 -13.32 -25.68 2.84
N MET A 1000 -12.37 -24.95 3.44
CA MET A 1000 -11.57 -23.95 2.74
C MET A 1000 -10.80 -24.58 1.59
N ASN A 1001 -10.17 -25.74 1.80
CA ASN A 1001 -9.40 -26.45 0.78
C ASN A 1001 -10.28 -26.89 -0.40
N ARG A 1002 -11.53 -27.29 -0.16
CA ARG A 1002 -12.50 -27.56 -1.23
C ARG A 1002 -12.79 -26.29 -2.04
N ILE A 1003 -13.19 -25.20 -1.37
CA ILE A 1003 -13.52 -23.92 -2.01
C ILE A 1003 -12.33 -23.42 -2.84
N LEU A 1004 -11.13 -23.49 -2.26
CA LEU A 1004 -9.88 -23.08 -2.87
C LEU A 1004 -9.67 -23.77 -4.23
N ARG A 1005 -9.87 -25.09 -4.31
CA ARG A 1005 -9.77 -25.87 -5.55
C ARG A 1005 -10.85 -25.50 -6.55
N GLU A 1006 -12.11 -25.41 -6.10
CA GLU A 1006 -13.24 -25.04 -6.94
C GLU A 1006 -13.03 -23.68 -7.61
N GLN A 1007 -12.58 -22.68 -6.86
CA GLN A 1007 -12.35 -21.34 -7.38
C GLN A 1007 -11.14 -21.26 -8.32
N PHE A 1008 -10.09 -22.06 -8.08
CA PHE A 1008 -8.97 -22.14 -9.01
C PHE A 1008 -9.40 -22.75 -10.35
N VAL A 1009 -10.17 -23.83 -10.31
CA VAL A 1009 -10.71 -24.50 -11.49
C VAL A 1009 -11.65 -23.58 -12.25
N ALA A 1010 -12.57 -22.89 -11.55
CA ALA A 1010 -13.48 -21.93 -12.16
C ALA A 1010 -12.71 -20.81 -12.88
N LEU A 1011 -11.72 -20.20 -12.22
CA LEU A 1011 -10.89 -19.14 -12.80
C LEU A 1011 -10.16 -19.62 -14.06
N HIS A 1012 -9.45 -20.75 -13.98
CA HIS A 1012 -8.65 -21.26 -15.11
C HIS A 1012 -9.46 -22.03 -16.14
N SER A 1013 -10.76 -22.23 -15.95
CA SER A 1013 -11.68 -22.68 -16.99
C SER A 1013 -12.07 -21.55 -17.94
N ARG A 1014 -11.84 -20.28 -17.57
CA ARG A 1014 -12.02 -19.12 -18.45
C ARG A 1014 -10.97 -19.09 -19.56
N PRO A 1015 -11.30 -18.57 -20.75
CA PRO A 1015 -10.36 -18.42 -21.85
C PRO A 1015 -9.47 -17.16 -21.64
N ILE A 1016 -8.68 -17.17 -20.57
CA ILE A 1016 -7.96 -15.99 -20.05
C ILE A 1016 -7.04 -15.34 -21.10
N LEU A 1017 -6.27 -16.13 -21.86
CA LEU A 1017 -5.33 -15.61 -22.85
C LEU A 1017 -6.06 -15.06 -24.09
N GLU A 1018 -7.17 -15.71 -24.47
CA GLU A 1018 -8.04 -15.27 -25.55
C GLU A 1018 -8.74 -13.95 -25.20
N ASP A 1019 -9.25 -13.82 -23.98
CA ASP A 1019 -9.89 -12.59 -23.51
C ASP A 1019 -8.88 -11.45 -23.36
N LEU A 1020 -7.65 -11.75 -22.92
CA LEU A 1020 -6.55 -10.78 -22.97
C LEU A 1020 -6.28 -10.32 -24.41
N SER A 1021 -6.18 -11.23 -25.37
CA SER A 1021 -5.96 -10.91 -26.79
C SER A 1021 -7.02 -9.94 -27.32
N LYS A 1022 -8.31 -10.26 -27.11
CA LYS A 1022 -9.44 -9.40 -27.48
C LYS A 1022 -9.34 -8.02 -26.84
N PHE A 1023 -9.10 -7.97 -25.53
CA PHE A 1023 -8.96 -6.71 -24.80
C PHE A 1023 -7.84 -5.82 -25.37
N LEU A 1024 -6.68 -6.41 -25.69
CA LEU A 1024 -5.54 -5.68 -26.24
C LEU A 1024 -5.84 -5.14 -27.65
N ILE A 1025 -6.53 -5.91 -28.49
CA ILE A 1025 -6.97 -5.46 -29.82
C ILE A 1025 -7.93 -4.28 -29.68
N THR A 1026 -8.99 -4.41 -28.89
CA THR A 1026 -9.96 -3.31 -28.68
C THR A 1026 -9.30 -2.07 -28.09
N THR A 1027 -8.37 -2.23 -27.15
CA THR A 1027 -7.72 -1.12 -26.45
C THR A 1027 -6.69 -0.38 -27.31
N TYR A 1028 -5.87 -1.12 -28.07
CA TYR A 1028 -4.69 -0.54 -28.73
C TYR A 1028 -4.75 -0.58 -30.26
N ILE A 1029 -5.60 -1.39 -30.88
CA ILE A 1029 -5.73 -1.50 -32.35
C ILE A 1029 -6.95 -0.75 -32.87
N ASP A 1030 -8.10 -0.88 -32.22
CA ASP A 1030 -9.36 -0.28 -32.70
C ASP A 1030 -9.46 1.23 -32.43
N HIS A 1031 -8.49 1.77 -31.68
CA HIS A 1031 -8.47 3.17 -31.28
C HIS A 1031 -7.98 4.11 -32.40
N ALA A 1032 -8.59 5.29 -32.53
CA ALA A 1032 -8.38 6.26 -33.62
C ALA A 1032 -7.00 6.95 -33.71
N PHE A 1033 -5.95 6.48 -33.02
CA PHE A 1033 -4.62 7.11 -33.06
C PHE A 1033 -3.73 6.59 -34.20
N TRP A 1034 -4.10 5.50 -34.86
CA TRP A 1034 -3.39 4.99 -36.02
C TRP A 1034 -3.62 5.88 -37.25
N THR A 1035 -2.55 6.18 -37.96
CA THR A 1035 -2.63 6.87 -39.28
C THR A 1035 -2.60 5.85 -40.42
N ASP A 1036 -3.07 6.21 -41.61
CA ASP A 1036 -3.04 5.32 -42.79
C ASP A 1036 -1.61 4.86 -43.11
N LYS A 1037 -0.61 5.72 -42.87
CA LYS A 1037 0.82 5.38 -43.02
C LYS A 1037 1.30 4.28 -42.07
N GLN A 1038 0.53 3.93 -41.05
CA GLN A 1038 0.84 2.88 -40.08
C GLN A 1038 -0.04 1.64 -40.28
N ALA A 1039 -0.83 1.55 -41.35
CA ALA A 1039 -1.76 0.44 -41.58
C ALA A 1039 -1.07 -0.94 -41.57
N GLU A 1040 0.05 -1.11 -42.28
CA GLU A 1040 0.82 -2.35 -42.28
C GLU A 1040 1.36 -2.70 -40.89
N ARG A 1041 1.88 -1.70 -40.17
CA ARG A 1041 2.40 -1.88 -38.81
C ARG A 1041 1.29 -2.24 -37.82
N ARG A 1042 0.12 -1.60 -37.95
CA ARG A 1042 -1.10 -1.90 -37.18
C ARG A 1042 -1.55 -3.35 -37.42
N ALA A 1043 -1.61 -3.78 -38.67
CA ALA A 1043 -1.97 -5.16 -39.04
C ALA A 1043 -0.96 -6.19 -38.49
N TYR A 1044 0.35 -5.88 -38.55
CA TYR A 1044 1.39 -6.71 -37.93
C TYR A 1044 1.16 -6.87 -36.42
N ILE A 1045 0.93 -5.76 -35.70
CA ILE A 1045 0.73 -5.81 -34.24
C ILE A 1045 -0.54 -6.58 -33.89
N GLN A 1046 -1.64 -6.36 -34.63
CA GLN A 1046 -2.88 -7.12 -34.47
C GLN A 1046 -2.66 -8.63 -34.65
N LYS A 1047 -1.87 -9.03 -35.65
CA LYS A 1047 -1.49 -10.44 -35.85
C LYS A 1047 -0.72 -10.99 -34.65
N GLN A 1048 0.25 -10.26 -34.12
CA GLN A 1048 1.02 -10.68 -32.93
C GLN A 1048 0.14 -10.80 -31.68
N PHE A 1049 -0.84 -9.90 -31.52
CA PHE A 1049 -1.81 -9.97 -30.42
C PHE A 1049 -2.70 -11.21 -30.52
N SER A 1050 -2.95 -11.72 -31.73
CA SER A 1050 -3.79 -12.88 -32.00
C SER A 1050 -3.01 -14.21 -32.02
N ASP A 1051 -1.68 -14.18 -31.99
CA ASP A 1051 -0.81 -15.36 -32.06
C ASP A 1051 -0.61 -16.00 -30.68
N LEU A 1052 -1.67 -16.62 -30.15
CA LEU A 1052 -1.67 -17.18 -28.80
C LEU A 1052 -0.69 -18.37 -28.67
N PRO A 1053 -0.01 -18.51 -27.52
CA PRO A 1053 0.77 -19.71 -27.20
C PRO A 1053 -0.08 -20.98 -27.25
N LYS A 1054 0.47 -22.06 -27.84
CA LYS A 1054 -0.19 -23.37 -27.85
C LYS A 1054 -0.37 -23.91 -26.43
N LYS A 1055 -1.59 -24.31 -26.11
CA LYS A 1055 -1.94 -25.00 -24.85
C LYS A 1055 -1.59 -26.48 -24.97
N GLY A 1056 -1.18 -27.09 -23.86
CA GLY A 1056 -1.06 -28.54 -23.71
C GLY A 1056 -2.41 -29.21 -23.45
N ASN A 1057 -2.38 -30.38 -22.84
CA ASN A 1057 -3.52 -31.28 -22.65
C ASN A 1057 -3.90 -31.54 -21.18
N PHE A 1058 -3.35 -30.80 -20.23
CA PHE A 1058 -3.75 -30.94 -18.82
C PHE A 1058 -5.24 -30.64 -18.63
N ASP A 1059 -5.97 -31.56 -18.02
CA ASP A 1059 -7.35 -31.31 -17.59
C ASP A 1059 -7.34 -30.52 -16.28
N ILE A 1060 -7.90 -29.31 -16.32
CA ILE A 1060 -7.95 -28.42 -15.15
C ILE A 1060 -8.78 -29.00 -14.01
N THR A 1061 -9.75 -29.89 -14.29
CA THR A 1061 -10.63 -30.46 -13.26
C THR A 1061 -9.91 -31.43 -12.33
N GLU A 1062 -8.73 -31.95 -12.71
CA GLU A 1062 -7.88 -32.78 -11.85
C GLU A 1062 -7.45 -32.06 -10.56
N VAL A 1063 -7.41 -30.72 -10.59
CA VAL A 1063 -7.11 -29.92 -9.40
C VAL A 1063 -8.11 -30.17 -8.27
N LEU A 1064 -9.38 -30.49 -8.57
CA LEU A 1064 -10.41 -30.79 -7.57
C LEU A 1064 -10.04 -31.97 -6.66
N ARG A 1065 -9.21 -32.89 -7.15
CA ARG A 1065 -8.74 -34.08 -6.43
C ARG A 1065 -7.35 -33.90 -5.82
N SER A 1066 -6.71 -32.75 -6.01
CA SER A 1066 -5.37 -32.50 -5.49
C SER A 1066 -5.38 -32.11 -4.00
N THR A 1067 -5.08 -33.09 -3.14
CA THR A 1067 -4.92 -32.91 -1.69
C THR A 1067 -3.84 -31.89 -1.34
N TYR A 1068 -2.78 -31.80 -2.14
CA TYR A 1068 -1.57 -31.01 -1.86
C TYR A 1068 -1.46 -29.71 -2.65
N PHE A 1069 -2.54 -29.29 -3.31
CA PHE A 1069 -2.57 -28.04 -4.08
C PHE A 1069 -2.12 -26.85 -3.22
N PHE A 1070 -2.73 -26.73 -2.03
CA PHE A 1070 -2.32 -25.88 -0.92
C PHE A 1070 -2.22 -26.79 0.32
N ASN A 1071 -1.15 -26.66 1.13
CA ASN A 1071 -0.84 -27.60 2.22
C ASN A 1071 -0.09 -26.94 3.37
#